data_AF-A0A2U2EFT4-F1
#
_entry.id   AF-A0A2U2EFT4-F1
#
_cell.length_a   1.000
_cell.length_b   1.000
_cell.length_c   1.000
_cell.angle_alpha   90.00
_cell.angle_beta   90.00
_cell.angle_gamma   90.00
#
_symmetry.space_group_name_H-M   'P 1'
#
loop_
_entity.id
_entity.type
_entity.pdbx_description
1 polymer ?
#
loop_
_entity_poly.entity_id
_entity_poly.type
_entity_poly.pdbx_seq_one_letter_code
_entity_poly.pdbx_strand_id
1 'polypeptide(L)'
;MCTFYYIDGSVAMIIIAAFFVLEIFLGKGKIMKKIWTKALAYVLAVTMCLSAVNVPVYAQGSMVTEVSTEAETMSEAVTEEATVSGNDAEPTTEEVVSTEEATTDGNDGSTWDQVTTENVFEGENYKVTFTLTSNWDVGYNANVKLENTGDSTIQNWYLGFDYNNSITNIWNAEVSSNEGNEYVIKNVGWNQDIAAGNSIEFGLSGDHAFKGFPENYELLGTSTEVAEDDYTIQYIVDGDWGTGFYGSISVTNNTDTDLEDWVLEFDFDREITEIWNGVIEEHEGNHYVVRNAEYNSIIAPGENVSIGIKGCEGESGDEPINFVLYSYSKAGNNQSIDLELDTDNDGVKDYLEDYFGTDKNKTDTDGDDLSDFVELYSLVLDPLNIDTDGNGVNDADEDLDGDGLSNICEFTIGTSIVIVDTDEDGLNDNVEYNVHGTNPLSKDTDGDGASDSKEIEYGTNPLVYEDKFEVSYKAGGEDTVKASVDIVLDGTQVDSLAVEKFDDEFLFPVNMPGYIGGAYDFSVDGTFDKAKIKFEFNEELLEDADFDPVIYYFNEEKQLLEELDTTVVGNVASTEVTHFSKYILLNRKVYQNSFEWQDVWNTTGFSGVEVILVIDDSGSMVSNDRYNQRLTVAQNLIDNLPENSKVGVVKFTSSTTKLTTSLTSDKETAKSYLTTSYFRSSGGTSMYTAINSSFSMFEAADDNILKMMVVLSDGATSYTYLHSSVVTTANNNGVKLYTVGLGSSSSSYFTQYLKPLANNTGGTFYLASDTSQLEDIYKDINKKIDIETDSDNDGIADYYEENMVMFNGVTIKLDKNNPDSDGDGLLDGEEVAELNYQYNADKTQVIVTGKLLSNPLEEDTDGDGISDEEELVIGTDPKDDDTDNDGLKDGFEYTYWYDPLENDVDGDGRSDLKEYQDGTDPYMYNKDWYEYAWDFICGFVAGDFIADTDSLPTIMGQITSSFIPFVDIRDVVGNCVNGDYAFAGLSALGLAPVVGDGAKTAGKIGKFVVKNIDDIPKIAGLLEFLSKNFPDAIKVLNKSDDFVEAAKQLSKLDNIKLTKKQAKVITEAFENAGLSHYLIKTSNSLELEEAVYIGSKVWDDGALKRGRDIDEFINGHKTGQALFSGNSLGENFPVFDRKDGNKLISTKSLDIAAQSYQNPKTLERMLNKYVDSMKNFETKYFKSSDTFKWTNGTTISKSDYNSKVLEIVFPDVIMTEDALEVLTTFKATMASEGIEVWYRIAY
;
A
#
# COMPACT_ATOMS: atom_id res chain seq x y z
N MET A 1 -61.49 -11.29 -33.52
CA MET A 1 -62.11 -11.97 -34.69
C MET A 1 -61.27 -13.22 -34.96
N CYS A 2 -61.84 -14.30 -35.49
CA CYS A 2 -61.14 -15.59 -35.75
C CYS A 2 -60.62 -16.33 -34.49
N THR A 3 -60.12 -17.57 -34.69
CA THR A 3 -60.18 -18.68 -33.71
C THR A 3 -59.20 -19.81 -34.08
N PHE A 4 -58.98 -20.78 -33.17
CA PHE A 4 -58.20 -22.04 -33.30
C PHE A 4 -56.67 -21.93 -33.10
N TYR A 5 -55.93 -22.95 -32.60
CA TYR A 5 -56.28 -24.30 -32.08
C TYR A 5 -55.29 -24.71 -30.94
N TYR A 6 -55.64 -25.74 -30.15
CA TYR A 6 -54.85 -26.42 -29.09
C TYR A 6 -53.39 -26.77 -29.46
N ILE A 7 -52.47 -26.58 -28.49
CA ILE A 7 -51.21 -27.32 -28.25
C ILE A 7 -51.05 -27.54 -26.72
N ASP A 8 -50.20 -28.47 -26.29
CA ASP A 8 -50.17 -29.11 -24.96
C ASP A 8 -49.93 -28.24 -23.72
N GLY A 9 -50.51 -28.71 -22.60
CA GLY A 9 -50.49 -28.09 -21.28
C GLY A 9 -49.20 -28.29 -20.46
N SER A 10 -48.04 -28.32 -21.11
CA SER A 10 -46.72 -28.48 -20.43
C SER A 10 -45.85 -27.22 -20.46
N VAL A 11 -46.25 -26.18 -21.20
CA VAL A 11 -45.48 -24.92 -21.30
C VAL A 11 -46.06 -23.80 -20.41
N ALA A 12 -47.38 -23.81 -20.18
CA ALA A 12 -48.04 -22.81 -19.34
C ALA A 12 -47.64 -22.88 -17.85
N MET A 13 -47.24 -24.06 -17.35
CA MET A 13 -46.70 -24.19 -15.99
C MET A 13 -45.29 -23.60 -15.85
N ILE A 14 -44.47 -23.62 -16.91
CA ILE A 14 -43.07 -23.17 -16.83
C ILE A 14 -42.98 -21.65 -16.70
N ILE A 15 -43.84 -20.89 -17.39
CA ILE A 15 -43.85 -19.42 -17.31
C ILE A 15 -44.45 -18.92 -15.98
N ILE A 16 -45.42 -19.64 -15.40
CA ILE A 16 -45.96 -19.30 -14.07
C ILE A 16 -44.97 -19.72 -12.96
N ALA A 17 -44.27 -20.85 -13.11
CA ALA A 17 -43.20 -21.24 -12.21
C ALA A 17 -42.02 -20.26 -12.26
N ALA A 18 -41.65 -19.74 -13.43
CA ALA A 18 -40.60 -18.73 -13.55
C ALA A 18 -40.94 -17.43 -12.78
N PHE A 19 -42.19 -16.96 -12.83
CA PHE A 19 -42.62 -15.81 -12.03
C PHE A 19 -42.63 -16.10 -10.53
N PHE A 20 -43.16 -17.25 -10.10
CA PHE A 20 -43.15 -17.64 -8.69
C PHE A 20 -41.75 -17.90 -8.12
N VAL A 21 -40.79 -18.34 -8.95
CA VAL A 21 -39.39 -18.48 -8.52
C VAL A 21 -38.69 -17.13 -8.44
N LEU A 22 -39.04 -16.16 -9.28
CA LEU A 22 -38.45 -14.81 -9.22
C LEU A 22 -38.91 -14.03 -7.98
N GLU A 23 -40.20 -14.10 -7.61
CA GLU A 23 -40.70 -13.55 -6.34
C GLU A 23 -40.12 -14.24 -5.08
N ILE A 24 -39.58 -15.46 -5.21
CA ILE A 24 -38.92 -16.19 -4.12
C ILE A 24 -37.42 -15.86 -4.03
N PHE A 25 -36.80 -15.37 -5.12
CA PHE A 25 -35.37 -15.04 -5.16
C PHE A 25 -35.03 -13.58 -4.85
N LEU A 26 -36.01 -12.67 -4.87
CA LEU A 26 -35.83 -11.23 -4.57
C LEU A 26 -36.49 -10.82 -3.25
N GLY A 27 -36.28 -11.62 -2.19
CA GLY A 27 -36.78 -11.27 -0.86
C GLY A 27 -36.19 -12.09 0.29
N LYS A 28 -35.59 -11.37 1.26
CA LYS A 28 -35.13 -11.84 2.61
C LYS A 28 -33.81 -12.63 2.67
N GLY A 29 -32.69 -11.91 2.63
CA GLY A 29 -31.35 -12.47 2.87
C GLY A 29 -31.13 -13.15 4.24
N LYS A 30 -31.78 -12.66 5.32
CA LYS A 30 -31.55 -13.13 6.70
C LYS A 30 -31.99 -14.59 7.01
N ILE A 31 -32.59 -15.34 6.06
CA ILE A 31 -33.01 -16.74 6.28
C ILE A 31 -31.98 -17.79 5.80
N MET A 32 -31.11 -17.48 4.83
CA MET A 32 -30.18 -18.50 4.29
C MET A 32 -29.04 -18.88 5.25
N LYS A 33 -28.50 -17.93 6.06
CA LYS A 33 -27.47 -18.25 7.09
C LYS A 33 -27.91 -19.44 7.95
N LYS A 34 -29.11 -19.38 8.57
CA LYS A 34 -29.60 -20.38 9.55
C LYS A 34 -29.92 -21.78 8.98
N ILE A 35 -29.94 -21.95 7.65
CA ILE A 35 -30.05 -23.26 6.98
C ILE A 35 -28.68 -23.79 6.59
N TRP A 36 -27.78 -22.93 6.09
CA TRP A 36 -26.42 -23.34 5.70
C TRP A 36 -25.54 -23.70 6.90
N THR A 37 -25.66 -23.04 8.05
CA THR A 37 -24.94 -23.46 9.28
C THR A 37 -25.26 -24.91 9.66
N LYS A 38 -26.53 -25.32 9.53
CA LYS A 38 -26.95 -26.71 9.82
C LYS A 38 -26.51 -27.71 8.75
N ALA A 39 -26.30 -27.29 7.51
CA ALA A 39 -25.67 -28.11 6.48
C ALA A 39 -24.17 -28.27 6.73
N LEU A 40 -23.48 -27.20 7.13
CA LEU A 40 -22.04 -27.20 7.42
C LEU A 40 -21.71 -28.13 8.61
N ALA A 41 -22.48 -28.05 9.69
CA ALA A 41 -22.35 -28.97 10.83
C ALA A 41 -22.55 -30.45 10.43
N TYR A 42 -23.53 -30.74 9.56
CA TYR A 42 -23.74 -32.10 9.04
C TYR A 42 -22.59 -32.59 8.14
N VAL A 43 -21.94 -31.71 7.39
CA VAL A 43 -20.77 -32.06 6.56
C VAL A 43 -19.54 -32.34 7.45
N LEU A 44 -19.28 -31.51 8.46
CA LEU A 44 -18.21 -31.70 9.44
C LEU A 44 -18.35 -33.03 10.19
N ALA A 45 -19.55 -33.33 10.72
CA ALA A 45 -19.82 -34.60 11.40
C ALA A 45 -19.58 -35.82 10.48
N VAL A 46 -20.01 -35.77 9.22
CA VAL A 46 -19.81 -36.87 8.25
C VAL A 46 -18.35 -37.05 7.86
N THR A 47 -17.50 -36.01 7.92
CA THR A 47 -16.06 -36.14 7.65
C THR A 47 -15.25 -36.78 8.79
N MET A 48 -15.72 -36.76 10.03
CA MET A 48 -14.98 -37.33 11.17
C MET A 48 -15.16 -38.85 11.34
N CYS A 49 -16.25 -39.44 10.85
CA CYS A 49 -16.61 -40.85 11.10
C CYS A 49 -15.95 -41.89 10.16
N LEU A 50 -14.80 -41.61 9.51
CA LEU A 50 -14.22 -42.50 8.47
C LEU A 50 -12.72 -42.82 8.60
N SER A 51 -12.24 -43.01 9.82
CA SER A 51 -11.03 -43.83 10.09
C SER A 51 -11.08 -44.43 11.49
N ALA A 52 -10.93 -45.74 11.72
CA ALA A 52 -10.75 -46.84 10.75
C ALA A 52 -11.14 -48.20 11.35
N VAL A 53 -11.40 -49.20 10.49
CA VAL A 53 -11.42 -50.62 10.87
C VAL A 53 -10.72 -51.44 9.78
N ASN A 54 -9.74 -52.28 10.14
CA ASN A 54 -9.56 -53.67 9.66
C ASN A 54 -8.17 -54.26 10.02
N VAL A 55 -8.15 -55.15 11.00
CA VAL A 55 -7.24 -56.31 11.13
C VAL A 55 -7.70 -57.40 10.11
N PRO A 56 -6.99 -58.53 9.79
CA PRO A 56 -5.72 -59.04 10.37
C PRO A 56 -4.72 -59.78 9.43
N VAL A 57 -3.59 -60.23 10.03
CA VAL A 57 -2.86 -61.52 9.73
C VAL A 57 -1.97 -61.56 8.44
N TYR A 58 -0.78 -62.20 8.34
CA TYR A 58 -0.17 -63.34 9.08
C TYR A 58 1.39 -63.18 9.25
N ALA A 59 1.91 -63.41 10.47
CA ALA A 59 3.27 -63.76 11.00
C ALA A 59 4.57 -63.81 10.11
N GLN A 60 5.82 -63.88 10.62
CA GLN A 60 6.33 -64.44 11.89
C GLN A 60 7.79 -64.03 12.20
N GLY A 61 8.15 -63.72 13.47
CA GLY A 61 9.57 -63.64 13.90
C GLY A 61 9.85 -62.98 15.27
N SER A 62 10.34 -63.76 16.26
CA SER A 62 10.79 -63.32 17.61
C SER A 62 11.99 -62.36 17.60
N MET A 63 12.39 -61.63 18.66
CA MET A 63 12.32 -61.90 20.12
C MET A 63 12.73 -60.63 20.96
N VAL A 64 12.12 -60.37 22.15
CA VAL A 64 12.75 -59.97 23.47
C VAL A 64 13.71 -58.73 23.53
N THR A 65 13.68 -57.74 24.47
CA THR A 65 13.04 -57.49 25.80
C THR A 65 13.20 -56.01 26.26
N GLU A 66 12.33 -55.51 27.18
CA GLU A 66 12.60 -54.54 28.30
C GLU A 66 13.10 -53.09 27.99
N VAL A 67 12.81 -51.99 28.75
CA VAL A 67 11.90 -51.69 29.90
C VAL A 67 11.70 -50.15 30.10
N SER A 68 10.51 -49.72 30.61
CA SER A 68 10.06 -48.61 31.53
C SER A 68 10.92 -47.34 31.88
N THR A 69 10.55 -46.23 32.59
CA THR A 69 9.31 -45.44 32.98
C THR A 69 9.67 -44.20 33.90
N GLU A 70 9.09 -42.98 33.71
CA GLU A 70 8.47 -41.99 34.67
C GLU A 70 9.26 -41.29 35.89
N ALA A 71 8.91 -40.19 36.66
CA ALA A 71 8.11 -38.92 36.58
C ALA A 71 7.46 -38.16 37.88
N GLU A 72 6.12 -37.80 38.03
CA GLU A 72 5.15 -37.04 39.02
C GLU A 72 5.36 -36.97 40.65
N THR A 73 5.21 -35.98 41.66
CA THR A 73 4.64 -34.55 42.09
C THR A 73 5.52 -33.40 42.79
N MET A 74 5.11 -32.18 43.30
CA MET A 74 4.43 -30.90 42.84
C MET A 74 4.42 -29.71 43.91
N SER A 75 3.42 -29.46 44.80
CA SER A 75 3.35 -28.33 45.83
C SER A 75 2.66 -28.64 47.23
N GLU A 76 2.52 -27.74 48.25
CA GLU A 76 1.24 -27.10 48.74
C GLU A 76 1.38 -26.09 49.98
N ALA A 77 0.39 -25.93 50.90
CA ALA A 77 0.20 -24.88 51.97
C ALA A 77 0.11 -25.42 53.47
N VAL A 78 -0.49 -24.89 54.57
CA VAL A 78 -1.37 -23.74 55.04
C VAL A 78 -0.97 -23.36 56.54
N THR A 79 -1.62 -22.66 57.54
CA THR A 79 -2.94 -22.02 57.90
C THR A 79 -2.84 -21.01 59.12
N GLU A 80 -3.72 -19.97 59.18
CA GLU A 80 -4.38 -19.22 60.33
C GLU A 80 -3.72 -18.65 61.65
N GLU A 81 -4.51 -17.89 62.45
CA GLU A 81 -4.13 -16.83 63.45
C GLU A 81 -4.30 -17.10 64.99
N ALA A 82 -3.81 -16.17 65.87
CA ALA A 82 -4.47 -15.79 67.16
C ALA A 82 -3.99 -14.46 67.86
N THR A 83 -4.75 -13.35 67.69
CA THR A 83 -5.04 -12.18 68.57
C THR A 83 -4.14 -11.65 69.76
N VAL A 84 -3.88 -10.32 69.73
CA VAL A 84 -4.15 -9.27 70.78
C VAL A 84 -3.11 -8.77 71.84
N SER A 85 -3.09 -7.43 71.99
CA SER A 85 -2.76 -6.57 73.17
C SER A 85 -1.36 -5.93 73.35
N GLY A 86 -1.23 -4.68 72.88
CA GLY A 86 -0.99 -3.49 73.72
C GLY A 86 0.41 -3.23 74.33
N ASN A 87 0.93 -2.01 74.16
CA ASN A 87 2.26 -1.59 74.64
C ASN A 87 2.22 -0.13 75.16
N ASP A 88 3.04 0.21 76.16
CA ASP A 88 3.23 1.59 76.65
C ASP A 88 4.56 1.76 77.42
N ALA A 89 5.07 3.00 77.53
CA ALA A 89 6.31 3.46 78.19
C ALA A 89 7.68 3.20 77.50
N GLU A 90 8.04 4.11 76.57
CA GLU A 90 9.20 5.05 76.63
C GLU A 90 10.62 4.61 77.14
N PRO A 91 11.71 5.31 76.73
CA PRO A 91 12.06 5.86 75.39
C PRO A 91 13.60 5.76 75.06
N THR A 92 14.04 6.22 73.86
CA THR A 92 15.03 7.33 73.64
C THR A 92 15.80 7.30 72.28
N THR A 93 15.65 8.39 71.49
CA THR A 93 16.67 9.16 70.72
C THR A 93 17.57 8.59 69.59
N GLU A 94 17.53 9.27 68.41
CA GLU A 94 18.66 9.72 67.55
C GLU A 94 19.51 8.64 66.79
N GLU A 95 20.10 8.83 65.58
CA GLU A 95 20.02 9.87 64.52
C GLU A 95 20.58 9.33 63.16
N VAL A 96 20.04 9.81 62.02
CA VAL A 96 20.74 10.27 60.77
C VAL A 96 21.75 9.36 59.98
N VAL A 97 21.28 8.84 58.82
CA VAL A 97 21.87 8.91 57.43
C VAL A 97 23.06 8.01 56.94
N SER A 98 22.99 7.68 55.64
CA SER A 98 24.05 7.35 54.63
C SER A 98 24.56 5.90 54.37
N THR A 99 24.03 5.32 53.27
CA THR A 99 24.71 4.75 52.06
C THR A 99 25.78 3.64 52.08
N GLU A 100 25.61 2.76 51.09
CA GLU A 100 26.60 2.08 50.22
C GLU A 100 27.21 0.69 50.56
N GLU A 101 27.15 -0.11 49.49
CA GLU A 101 27.70 -1.42 49.11
C GLU A 101 29.00 -1.95 49.76
N ALA A 102 29.12 -3.30 49.83
CA ALA A 102 30.03 -4.05 48.93
C ALA A 102 29.98 -5.60 49.09
N THR A 103 30.09 -6.28 47.95
CA THR A 103 30.23 -7.73 47.70
C THR A 103 31.27 -8.49 48.54
N THR A 104 31.11 -9.81 48.74
CA THR A 104 32.14 -10.81 48.31
C THR A 104 31.66 -12.28 48.22
N ASP A 105 32.32 -13.00 47.30
CA ASP A 105 32.23 -14.40 46.86
C ASP A 105 32.67 -15.48 47.90
N GLY A 106 32.34 -16.77 47.70
CA GLY A 106 33.03 -17.89 48.40
C GLY A 106 32.26 -19.18 48.78
N ASN A 107 31.94 -20.02 47.78
CA ASN A 107 31.59 -21.46 47.77
C ASN A 107 31.87 -22.39 49.00
N ASP A 108 31.04 -23.45 49.13
CA ASP A 108 31.36 -24.88 49.46
C ASP A 108 30.56 -25.56 50.62
N GLY A 109 30.29 -26.87 50.48
CA GLY A 109 30.10 -27.81 51.59
C GLY A 109 28.70 -28.02 52.18
N SER A 110 27.85 -28.83 51.54
CA SER A 110 26.58 -29.31 52.14
C SER A 110 26.81 -30.39 53.21
N THR A 111 26.11 -30.28 54.35
CA THR A 111 25.89 -31.40 55.29
C THR A 111 24.42 -31.46 55.69
N TRP A 112 23.79 -32.62 55.50
CA TRP A 112 22.43 -32.92 55.94
C TRP A 112 22.22 -32.67 57.44
N ASP A 113 21.24 -31.83 57.76
CA ASP A 113 20.42 -31.88 58.96
C ASP A 113 19.05 -31.27 58.59
N GLN A 114 17.95 -31.83 59.12
CA GLN A 114 16.55 -31.53 58.73
C GLN A 114 16.14 -31.94 57.30
N VAL A 115 15.99 -33.26 57.10
CA VAL A 115 15.22 -33.82 55.97
C VAL A 115 13.88 -34.30 56.52
N THR A 116 12.78 -33.72 56.04
CA THR A 116 11.43 -34.24 56.27
C THR A 116 11.34 -35.65 55.69
N THR A 117 10.73 -36.61 56.40
CA THR A 117 10.65 -38.02 55.94
C THR A 117 9.25 -38.46 55.55
N GLU A 118 8.29 -37.54 55.55
CA GLU A 118 6.88 -37.81 55.26
C GLU A 118 6.24 -36.54 54.73
N ASN A 119 5.40 -36.67 53.71
CA ASN A 119 4.52 -35.61 53.23
C ASN A 119 3.07 -36.12 53.18
N VAL A 120 2.11 -35.22 53.37
CA VAL A 120 0.67 -35.54 53.42
C VAL A 120 -0.07 -34.50 52.59
N PHE A 121 -0.99 -34.97 51.75
CA PHE A 121 -1.86 -34.16 50.92
C PHE A 121 -3.31 -34.59 51.17
N GLU A 122 -4.23 -33.62 51.33
CA GLU A 122 -5.66 -33.88 51.51
C GLU A 122 -6.45 -33.23 50.35
N GLY A 123 -6.79 -34.04 49.36
CA GLY A 123 -7.64 -33.64 48.23
C GLY A 123 -9.13 -33.80 48.55
N GLU A 124 -10.00 -33.42 47.62
CA GLU A 124 -11.44 -33.57 47.82
C GLU A 124 -11.83 -35.05 47.88
N ASN A 125 -12.31 -35.51 49.04
CA ASN A 125 -12.71 -36.90 49.33
C ASN A 125 -11.57 -37.94 49.39
N TYR A 126 -10.29 -37.56 49.37
CA TYR A 126 -9.17 -38.49 49.63
C TYR A 126 -7.96 -37.83 50.31
N LYS A 127 -7.06 -38.66 50.83
CA LYS A 127 -5.76 -38.26 51.37
C LYS A 127 -4.64 -39.14 50.84
N VAL A 128 -3.53 -38.54 50.46
CA VAL A 128 -2.28 -39.22 50.14
C VAL A 128 -1.26 -38.99 51.27
N THR A 129 -0.47 -40.01 51.59
CA THR A 129 0.67 -39.90 52.52
C THR A 129 1.88 -40.60 51.94
N PHE A 130 2.93 -39.84 51.66
CA PHE A 130 4.18 -40.33 51.07
C PHE A 130 5.28 -40.35 52.14
N THR A 131 5.70 -41.54 52.57
CA THR A 131 6.72 -41.72 53.61
C THR A 131 8.04 -42.19 52.98
N LEU A 132 9.08 -41.36 53.06
CA LEU A 132 10.45 -41.70 52.65
C LEU A 132 11.10 -42.63 53.69
N THR A 133 11.08 -43.94 53.40
CA THR A 133 11.53 -44.98 54.34
C THR A 133 13.05 -45.10 54.45
N SER A 134 13.80 -44.75 53.39
CA SER A 134 15.27 -44.80 53.35
C SER A 134 15.81 -44.04 52.14
N ASN A 135 16.99 -43.42 52.26
CA ASN A 135 17.66 -42.64 51.21
C ASN A 135 19.19 -42.71 51.37
N TRP A 136 19.94 -42.73 50.28
CA TRP A 136 21.41 -42.77 50.22
C TRP A 136 21.91 -42.17 48.89
N ASP A 137 23.22 -41.93 48.76
CA ASP A 137 23.85 -41.22 47.62
C ASP A 137 23.50 -41.75 46.21
N VAL A 138 22.98 -42.98 46.11
CA VAL A 138 22.65 -43.71 44.87
C VAL A 138 21.32 -44.49 45.01
N GLY A 139 20.31 -43.86 45.61
CA GLY A 139 18.93 -44.36 45.61
C GLY A 139 18.12 -44.11 46.89
N TYR A 140 16.83 -44.41 46.84
CA TYR A 140 15.90 -44.31 47.96
C TYR A 140 14.77 -45.35 47.87
N ASN A 141 14.01 -45.53 48.96
CA ASN A 141 12.73 -46.24 48.95
C ASN A 141 11.66 -45.44 49.70
N ALA A 142 10.42 -45.41 49.19
CA ALA A 142 9.26 -44.81 49.85
C ALA A 142 8.04 -45.74 49.88
N ASN A 143 7.07 -45.38 50.71
CA ASN A 143 5.73 -45.99 50.78
C ASN A 143 4.70 -44.88 50.57
N VAL A 144 3.64 -45.16 49.81
CA VAL A 144 2.56 -44.22 49.48
C VAL A 144 1.25 -44.85 49.91
N LYS A 145 0.53 -44.14 50.77
CA LYS A 145 -0.78 -44.54 51.28
C LYS A 145 -1.84 -43.64 50.68
N LEU A 146 -2.82 -44.24 50.00
CA LEU A 146 -4.01 -43.55 49.49
C LEU A 146 -5.21 -43.95 50.36
N GLU A 147 -5.88 -42.98 50.96
CA GLU A 147 -6.99 -43.13 51.90
C GLU A 147 -8.23 -42.42 51.38
N ASN A 148 -9.35 -43.13 51.30
CA ASN A 148 -10.64 -42.54 50.96
C ASN A 148 -11.21 -41.83 52.20
N THR A 149 -11.44 -40.52 52.09
CA THR A 149 -11.99 -39.68 53.18
C THR A 149 -13.44 -39.25 52.93
N GLY A 150 -14.01 -39.52 51.76
CA GLY A 150 -15.42 -39.25 51.42
C GLY A 150 -16.39 -40.37 51.81
N ASP A 151 -17.66 -40.16 51.46
CA ASP A 151 -18.79 -41.07 51.78
C ASP A 151 -19.07 -42.14 50.69
N SER A 152 -18.49 -42.01 49.49
CA SER A 152 -18.62 -42.95 48.37
C SER A 152 -17.37 -43.86 48.23
N THR A 153 -17.43 -44.90 47.39
CA THR A 153 -16.26 -45.74 47.05
C THR A 153 -15.47 -45.09 45.91
N ILE A 154 -14.14 -44.99 46.05
CA ILE A 154 -13.26 -44.68 44.92
C ILE A 154 -13.08 -45.99 44.13
N GLN A 155 -13.64 -46.05 42.92
CA GLN A 155 -13.55 -47.22 42.04
C GLN A 155 -12.31 -47.14 41.13
N ASN A 156 -11.76 -48.29 40.72
CA ASN A 156 -10.64 -48.45 39.77
C ASN A 156 -9.59 -47.31 39.79
N TRP A 157 -8.93 -47.08 40.93
CA TRP A 157 -8.18 -45.83 41.13
C TRP A 157 -6.94 -45.66 40.22
N TYR A 158 -6.77 -44.42 39.78
CA TYR A 158 -5.58 -43.82 39.16
C TYR A 158 -5.22 -42.57 39.97
N LEU A 159 -3.93 -42.32 40.20
CA LEU A 159 -3.42 -41.17 40.96
C LEU A 159 -2.35 -40.46 40.09
N GLY A 160 -2.48 -39.16 39.81
CA GLY A 160 -1.54 -38.32 39.02
C GLY A 160 -1.27 -36.91 39.64
N PHE A 161 -0.09 -36.27 39.42
CA PHE A 161 0.61 -35.33 40.33
C PHE A 161 2.10 -34.83 39.95
N ASP A 162 2.59 -33.73 39.29
CA ASP A 162 3.98 -33.46 38.60
C ASP A 162 5.45 -33.41 39.28
N TYR A 163 6.58 -34.05 38.79
CA TYR A 163 7.93 -34.12 39.53
C TYR A 163 9.28 -34.54 38.88
N ASN A 164 10.27 -34.62 39.77
CA ASN A 164 11.71 -34.50 39.62
C ASN A 164 12.55 -35.73 40.04
N ASN A 165 11.98 -36.88 40.44
CA ASN A 165 12.73 -38.11 40.78
C ASN A 165 12.26 -39.33 39.97
N SER A 166 13.18 -40.25 39.69
CA SER A 166 12.97 -41.51 38.95
C SER A 166 12.55 -42.69 39.86
N ILE A 167 11.48 -43.40 39.49
CA ILE A 167 11.05 -44.67 40.07
C ILE A 167 11.53 -45.78 39.17
N THR A 168 12.48 -46.54 39.69
CA THR A 168 13.10 -47.69 39.01
C THR A 168 12.49 -49.03 39.42
N ASN A 169 11.59 -49.02 40.41
CA ASN A 169 10.81 -50.20 40.83
C ASN A 169 9.60 -49.76 41.66
N ILE A 170 8.44 -50.40 41.47
CA ILE A 170 7.20 -50.20 42.24
C ILE A 170 6.62 -51.55 42.71
N TRP A 171 5.73 -51.55 43.71
CA TRP A 171 4.95 -52.74 44.13
C TRP A 171 3.60 -52.38 44.77
N ASN A 172 2.60 -53.25 44.59
CA ASN A 172 1.16 -53.05 44.90
C ASN A 172 0.47 -51.92 44.09
N ALA A 173 1.13 -51.42 43.06
CA ALA A 173 0.63 -50.45 42.09
C ALA A 173 1.39 -50.67 40.77
N GLU A 174 0.84 -50.17 39.68
CA GLU A 174 1.44 -50.13 38.35
C GLU A 174 1.54 -48.68 37.84
N VAL A 175 2.30 -48.50 36.76
CA VAL A 175 2.96 -47.26 36.34
C VAL A 175 2.56 -47.03 34.89
N SER A 176 1.78 -45.98 34.62
CA SER A 176 0.78 -45.96 33.53
C SER A 176 0.97 -44.89 32.44
N SER A 177 1.79 -43.85 32.64
CA SER A 177 2.14 -42.86 31.59
C SER A 177 3.39 -42.07 31.97
N ASN A 178 4.37 -41.89 31.04
CA ASN A 178 5.56 -41.03 31.23
C ASN A 178 5.57 -39.81 30.31
N GLU A 179 5.29 -38.62 30.85
CA GLU A 179 5.50 -37.36 30.12
C GLU A 179 6.47 -36.43 30.87
N GLY A 180 7.69 -36.95 31.07
CA GLY A 180 8.87 -36.20 31.52
C GLY A 180 8.88 -36.00 33.03
N ASN A 181 8.01 -35.11 33.49
CA ASN A 181 7.68 -34.93 34.90
C ASN A 181 6.29 -35.53 35.24
N GLU A 182 5.59 -36.20 34.30
CA GLU A 182 4.33 -36.96 34.52
C GLU A 182 4.41 -38.54 34.69
N TYR A 183 4.20 -39.14 35.92
CA TYR A 183 3.76 -40.55 36.27
C TYR A 183 2.23 -40.60 36.57
N VAL A 184 1.42 -41.36 35.85
CA VAL A 184 0.13 -41.80 36.43
C VAL A 184 0.28 -43.18 37.06
N ILE A 185 0.05 -43.27 38.36
CA ILE A 185 0.12 -44.53 39.11
C ILE A 185 -1.28 -45.13 39.23
N LYS A 186 -1.47 -46.36 38.75
CA LYS A 186 -2.74 -47.08 38.85
C LYS A 186 -2.66 -48.30 39.76
N ASN A 187 -3.83 -48.82 40.10
CA ASN A 187 -4.00 -50.01 40.92
C ASN A 187 -3.51 -51.31 40.23
N VAL A 188 -3.59 -52.45 40.95
CA VAL A 188 -3.23 -53.79 40.45
C VAL A 188 -4.37 -54.80 40.59
N GLY A 189 -5.61 -54.37 40.29
CA GLY A 189 -6.80 -55.20 40.15
C GLY A 189 -7.38 -55.72 41.48
N TRP A 190 -6.60 -56.44 42.30
CA TRP A 190 -7.08 -56.93 43.60
C TRP A 190 -7.23 -55.81 44.66
N ASN A 191 -6.74 -54.61 44.36
CA ASN A 191 -6.85 -53.41 45.19
C ASN A 191 -7.43 -52.22 44.39
N GLN A 192 -8.21 -52.49 43.33
CA GLN A 192 -8.77 -51.48 42.42
C GLN A 192 -9.72 -50.49 43.11
N ASP A 193 -10.48 -50.94 44.13
CA ASP A 193 -11.53 -50.13 44.76
C ASP A 193 -11.22 -49.85 46.24
N ILE A 194 -11.48 -48.61 46.67
CA ILE A 194 -11.26 -48.12 48.04
C ILE A 194 -12.59 -47.62 48.60
N ALA A 195 -13.30 -48.46 49.35
CA ALA A 195 -14.56 -48.07 50.01
C ALA A 195 -14.33 -46.98 51.09
N ALA A 196 -15.33 -46.11 51.29
CA ALA A 196 -15.32 -44.99 52.24
C ALA A 196 -14.63 -45.31 53.58
N GLY A 197 -13.62 -44.50 53.94
CA GLY A 197 -12.84 -44.65 55.18
C GLY A 197 -11.78 -45.77 55.19
N ASN A 198 -11.56 -46.48 54.07
CA ASN A 198 -10.44 -47.43 53.91
C ASN A 198 -9.24 -46.80 53.19
N SER A 199 -8.14 -47.55 53.09
CA SER A 199 -6.93 -47.12 52.41
C SER A 199 -6.10 -48.28 51.85
N ILE A 200 -5.38 -48.02 50.76
CA ILE A 200 -4.38 -48.91 50.17
C ILE A 200 -2.95 -48.37 50.40
N GLU A 201 -1.94 -49.24 50.25
CA GLU A 201 -0.52 -48.87 50.33
C GLU A 201 0.29 -49.52 49.20
N PHE A 202 1.04 -48.70 48.47
CA PHE A 202 2.01 -49.11 47.45
C PHE A 202 3.38 -48.50 47.71
N GLY A 203 4.46 -49.15 47.26
CA GLY A 203 5.82 -48.67 47.53
C GLY A 203 6.70 -48.64 46.30
N LEU A 204 7.77 -47.84 46.38
CA LEU A 204 8.60 -47.46 45.23
C LEU A 204 10.07 -47.24 45.61
N SER A 205 10.95 -47.33 44.62
CA SER A 205 12.40 -47.15 44.76
C SER A 205 13.00 -46.31 43.63
N GLY A 206 13.92 -45.38 43.95
CA GLY A 206 14.69 -44.61 42.97
C GLY A 206 16.19 -44.92 43.01
N ASP A 207 16.90 -44.51 41.96
CA ASP A 207 18.32 -44.86 41.69
C ASP A 207 19.34 -43.74 42.02
N HIS A 208 18.85 -42.56 42.35
CA HIS A 208 19.63 -41.40 42.78
C HIS A 208 19.18 -40.92 44.18
N ALA A 209 19.95 -40.05 44.83
CA ALA A 209 19.52 -39.45 46.09
C ALA A 209 18.23 -38.62 45.92
N PHE A 210 17.26 -38.82 46.80
CA PHE A 210 15.94 -38.16 46.79
C PHE A 210 16.05 -36.63 46.78
N LYS A 211 15.39 -35.97 45.82
CA LYS A 211 15.53 -34.53 45.53
C LYS A 211 14.42 -33.62 46.08
N GLY A 212 13.30 -34.17 46.54
CA GLY A 212 12.07 -33.47 46.93
C GLY A 212 10.94 -34.49 47.12
N PHE A 213 9.80 -34.12 47.69
CA PHE A 213 8.66 -35.04 47.80
C PHE A 213 7.76 -34.98 46.58
N PRO A 214 6.89 -35.98 46.41
CA PRO A 214 5.63 -35.79 45.74
C PRO A 214 4.59 -35.23 46.75
N GLU A 215 3.70 -34.35 46.31
CA GLU A 215 3.43 -33.09 47.00
C GLU A 215 1.94 -32.65 46.98
N ASN A 216 1.32 -32.24 45.85
CA ASN A 216 -0.16 -32.11 45.70
C ASN A 216 -0.71 -33.02 44.57
N TYR A 217 -1.74 -33.81 44.84
CA TYR A 217 -2.12 -34.96 44.00
C TYR A 217 -3.52 -34.83 43.38
N GLU A 218 -3.84 -35.67 42.39
CA GLU A 218 -5.14 -35.78 41.73
C GLU A 218 -5.57 -37.26 41.57
N LEU A 219 -6.87 -37.56 41.71
CA LEU A 219 -7.45 -38.86 41.39
C LEU A 219 -8.07 -38.84 39.99
N LEU A 220 -7.39 -39.49 39.05
CA LEU A 220 -7.74 -39.50 37.62
C LEU A 220 -8.62 -40.69 37.21
N GLY A 221 -9.35 -41.31 38.15
CA GLY A 221 -10.21 -42.46 37.87
C GLY A 221 -11.64 -42.03 37.54
N THR A 222 -12.00 -42.01 36.25
CA THR A 222 -13.35 -41.62 35.79
C THR A 222 -14.07 -42.78 35.10
N SER A 223 -15.38 -42.86 35.27
CA SER A 223 -16.25 -43.71 34.45
C SER A 223 -16.66 -42.95 33.19
N THR A 224 -16.55 -43.59 32.03
CA THR A 224 -16.86 -42.99 30.72
C THR A 224 -17.77 -43.91 29.94
N GLU A 225 -18.76 -43.34 29.25
CA GLU A 225 -19.65 -44.09 28.37
C GLU A 225 -18.87 -44.61 27.14
N VAL A 226 -18.99 -45.91 26.88
CA VAL A 226 -18.46 -46.55 25.69
C VAL A 226 -19.50 -46.35 24.58
N ALA A 227 -19.08 -45.82 23.42
CA ALA A 227 -20.00 -45.52 22.33
C ALA A 227 -20.72 -46.78 21.80
N GLU A 228 -21.96 -46.66 21.32
CA GLU A 228 -22.79 -47.81 20.88
C GLU A 228 -22.12 -48.70 19.81
N ASP A 229 -21.25 -48.15 18.95
CA ASP A 229 -20.50 -48.90 17.93
C ASP A 229 -19.27 -49.65 18.50
N ASP A 230 -18.75 -49.23 19.65
CA ASP A 230 -17.49 -49.71 20.26
C ASP A 230 -17.65 -50.99 21.09
N TYR A 231 -18.88 -51.48 21.27
CA TYR A 231 -19.16 -52.77 21.90
C TYR A 231 -20.31 -53.52 21.20
N THR A 232 -20.30 -54.86 21.29
CA THR A 232 -21.39 -55.69 20.76
C THR A 232 -22.09 -56.42 21.89
N ILE A 233 -23.38 -56.12 22.11
CA ILE A 233 -24.25 -56.88 23.01
C ILE A 233 -24.91 -58.06 22.30
N GLN A 234 -24.95 -59.21 22.98
CA GLN A 234 -25.73 -60.37 22.56
C GLN A 234 -26.51 -60.97 23.74
N TYR A 235 -27.84 -60.84 23.71
CA TYR A 235 -28.75 -61.57 24.60
C TYR A 235 -29.11 -62.95 24.02
N ILE A 236 -29.14 -63.99 24.87
CA ILE A 236 -29.55 -65.35 24.51
C ILE A 236 -30.40 -65.94 25.64
N VAL A 237 -31.59 -66.46 25.32
CA VAL A 237 -32.37 -67.32 26.24
C VAL A 237 -31.92 -68.78 26.09
N ASP A 238 -31.08 -69.25 27.00
CA ASP A 238 -30.54 -70.62 27.00
C ASP A 238 -31.58 -71.68 27.40
N GLY A 239 -32.55 -71.32 28.25
CA GLY A 239 -33.52 -72.27 28.75
C GLY A 239 -34.76 -71.63 29.36
N ASP A 240 -35.91 -72.02 28.83
CA ASP A 240 -37.22 -71.53 29.27
C ASP A 240 -38.14 -72.70 29.69
N TRP A 241 -38.94 -72.49 30.75
CA TRP A 241 -39.95 -73.42 31.26
C TRP A 241 -41.33 -72.77 31.51
N GLY A 242 -41.64 -71.64 30.87
CA GLY A 242 -42.98 -71.04 30.84
C GLY A 242 -43.30 -70.12 32.03
N THR A 243 -42.80 -70.46 33.23
CA THR A 243 -42.97 -69.63 34.44
C THR A 243 -41.71 -68.85 34.81
N GLY A 244 -40.67 -68.93 33.98
CA GLY A 244 -39.36 -68.31 34.18
C GLY A 244 -38.35 -68.87 33.18
N PHE A 245 -37.22 -68.18 33.08
CA PHE A 245 -36.16 -68.43 32.10
C PHE A 245 -34.77 -68.32 32.75
N TYR A 246 -33.75 -68.83 32.07
CA TYR A 246 -32.37 -68.37 32.24
C TYR A 246 -31.73 -68.14 30.87
N GLY A 247 -30.75 -67.26 30.85
CA GLY A 247 -30.04 -66.83 29.64
C GLY A 247 -28.77 -66.06 29.96
N SER A 248 -28.11 -65.55 28.93
CA SER A 248 -26.89 -64.76 29.04
C SER A 248 -27.01 -63.45 28.30
N ILE A 249 -26.40 -62.39 28.85
CA ILE A 249 -26.05 -61.18 28.11
C ILE A 249 -24.52 -61.18 27.98
N SER A 250 -24.03 -61.17 26.75
CA SER A 250 -22.60 -61.10 26.44
C SER A 250 -22.23 -59.73 25.91
N VAL A 251 -21.17 -59.14 26.44
CA VAL A 251 -20.57 -57.88 26.00
C VAL A 251 -19.25 -58.22 25.30
N THR A 252 -19.12 -57.86 24.03
CA THR A 252 -17.85 -57.95 23.27
C THR A 252 -17.25 -56.57 23.15
N ASN A 253 -15.96 -56.42 23.42
CA ASN A 253 -15.24 -55.17 23.17
C ASN A 253 -14.86 -55.10 21.68
N ASN A 254 -15.31 -54.08 20.95
CA ASN A 254 -14.97 -53.89 19.54
C ASN A 254 -13.72 -53.00 19.35
N THR A 255 -13.24 -52.32 20.40
CA THR A 255 -12.13 -51.36 20.33
C THR A 255 -10.75 -52.04 20.32
N ASP A 256 -9.71 -51.26 19.99
CA ASP A 256 -8.29 -51.69 20.03
C ASP A 256 -7.65 -51.50 21.45
N THR A 257 -8.42 -51.11 22.46
CA THR A 257 -7.97 -50.92 23.87
C THR A 257 -8.75 -51.80 24.86
N ASP A 258 -8.17 -52.12 26.03
CA ASP A 258 -8.88 -52.82 27.10
C ASP A 258 -10.01 -51.94 27.69
N LEU A 259 -11.20 -52.50 27.91
CA LEU A 259 -12.25 -51.88 28.74
C LEU A 259 -12.10 -52.37 30.18
N GLU A 260 -11.97 -51.46 31.15
CA GLU A 260 -11.70 -51.77 32.56
C GLU A 260 -12.88 -51.40 33.48
N ASP A 261 -13.12 -52.23 34.51
CA ASP A 261 -14.22 -52.18 35.49
C ASP A 261 -15.61 -51.82 34.90
N TRP A 262 -16.02 -52.58 33.88
CA TRP A 262 -17.22 -52.27 33.12
C TRP A 262 -18.53 -52.34 33.93
N VAL A 263 -19.44 -51.41 33.62
CA VAL A 263 -20.82 -51.38 34.10
C VAL A 263 -21.76 -51.40 32.91
N LEU A 264 -22.72 -52.32 32.89
CA LEU A 264 -23.73 -52.44 31.85
C LEU A 264 -25.10 -52.06 32.41
N GLU A 265 -25.67 -50.98 31.89
CA GLU A 265 -27.05 -50.57 32.14
C GLU A 265 -27.97 -51.12 31.03
N PHE A 266 -29.22 -51.45 31.38
CA PHE A 266 -30.26 -51.83 30.41
C PHE A 266 -31.68 -51.82 31.00
N ASP A 267 -32.66 -51.56 30.13
CA ASP A 267 -34.08 -51.71 30.45
C ASP A 267 -34.57 -53.12 30.11
N PHE A 268 -35.24 -53.79 31.05
CA PHE A 268 -35.77 -55.14 30.87
C PHE A 268 -37.03 -55.38 31.72
N ASP A 269 -38.17 -55.54 31.05
CA ASP A 269 -39.48 -55.71 31.70
C ASP A 269 -39.65 -57.00 32.52
N ARG A 270 -38.66 -57.92 32.52
CA ARG A 270 -38.69 -59.17 33.30
C ARG A 270 -37.87 -59.07 34.58
N GLU A 271 -38.46 -59.48 35.71
CA GLU A 271 -37.77 -59.55 37.01
C GLU A 271 -36.61 -60.56 36.99
N ILE A 272 -35.36 -60.09 37.13
CA ILE A 272 -34.15 -60.91 37.32
C ILE A 272 -34.08 -61.34 38.79
N THR A 273 -34.07 -62.66 39.02
CA THR A 273 -34.11 -63.28 40.37
C THR A 273 -32.78 -63.83 40.85
N GLU A 274 -31.82 -64.04 39.93
CA GLU A 274 -30.48 -64.58 40.19
C GLU A 274 -29.56 -64.18 39.02
N ILE A 275 -28.34 -63.74 39.33
CA ILE A 275 -27.31 -63.30 38.37
C ILE A 275 -25.96 -63.95 38.72
N TRP A 276 -25.10 -64.19 37.73
CA TRP A 276 -23.72 -64.61 37.91
C TRP A 276 -22.78 -64.01 36.86
N ASN A 277 -21.49 -63.93 37.19
CA ASN A 277 -20.42 -63.21 36.46
C ASN A 277 -20.58 -61.68 36.39
N GLY A 278 -21.57 -61.12 37.07
CA GLY A 278 -21.78 -59.69 37.29
C GLY A 278 -22.64 -59.48 38.54
N VAL A 279 -22.77 -58.23 38.98
CA VAL A 279 -23.47 -57.83 40.20
C VAL A 279 -24.45 -56.70 39.86
N ILE A 280 -25.73 -56.86 40.22
CA ILE A 280 -26.70 -55.76 40.13
C ILE A 280 -26.33 -54.73 41.20
N GLU A 281 -25.95 -53.54 40.77
CA GLU A 281 -25.58 -52.40 41.62
C GLU A 281 -26.85 -51.59 41.97
N GLU A 282 -27.68 -51.29 40.97
CA GLU A 282 -28.98 -50.64 41.13
C GLU A 282 -30.06 -51.27 40.24
N HIS A 283 -31.33 -51.14 40.64
CA HIS A 283 -32.50 -51.56 39.87
C HIS A 283 -33.76 -50.81 40.34
N GLU A 284 -34.30 -49.93 39.49
CA GLU A 284 -35.59 -49.25 39.71
C GLU A 284 -36.54 -49.47 38.50
N GLY A 285 -37.79 -49.84 38.79
CA GLY A 285 -38.82 -50.03 37.76
C GLY A 285 -38.56 -51.27 36.90
N ASN A 286 -38.03 -51.04 35.70
CA ASN A 286 -37.55 -52.04 34.75
C ASN A 286 -36.08 -51.80 34.34
N HIS A 287 -35.42 -50.77 34.88
CA HIS A 287 -34.04 -50.42 34.57
C HIS A 287 -33.06 -51.14 35.52
N TYR A 288 -31.97 -51.70 35.00
CA TYR A 288 -30.94 -52.42 35.75
C TYR A 288 -29.55 -51.85 35.48
N VAL A 289 -28.77 -51.64 36.54
CA VAL A 289 -27.33 -51.30 36.48
C VAL A 289 -26.52 -52.51 36.95
N VAL A 290 -25.66 -53.06 36.10
CA VAL A 290 -24.92 -54.31 36.37
C VAL A 290 -23.41 -54.14 36.18
N ARG A 291 -22.65 -54.13 37.27
CA ARG A 291 -21.19 -54.12 37.27
C ARG A 291 -20.60 -55.51 37.01
N ASN A 292 -19.36 -55.56 36.56
CA ASN A 292 -18.49 -56.74 36.57
C ASN A 292 -18.38 -57.42 37.96
N ALA A 293 -17.72 -58.59 37.99
CA ALA A 293 -17.18 -59.16 39.21
C ALA A 293 -15.65 -58.92 39.28
N GLU A 294 -15.07 -59.08 40.47
CA GLU A 294 -13.64 -58.84 40.81
C GLU A 294 -12.62 -59.58 39.90
N TYR A 295 -13.04 -60.56 39.12
CA TYR A 295 -12.16 -61.41 38.29
C TYR A 295 -12.38 -61.26 36.78
N ASN A 296 -13.34 -60.43 36.36
CA ASN A 296 -13.67 -60.16 34.96
C ASN A 296 -13.94 -58.66 34.72
N SER A 297 -13.27 -57.78 35.47
CA SER A 297 -13.30 -56.32 35.28
C SER A 297 -12.72 -55.88 33.93
N ILE A 298 -11.82 -56.65 33.31
CA ILE A 298 -11.19 -56.30 32.04
C ILE A 298 -11.81 -57.08 30.86
N ILE A 299 -12.23 -56.37 29.80
CA ILE A 299 -12.58 -56.93 28.49
C ILE A 299 -11.55 -56.46 27.46
N ALA A 300 -10.63 -57.34 27.07
CA ALA A 300 -9.58 -57.04 26.10
C ALA A 300 -10.12 -56.91 24.65
N PRO A 301 -9.41 -56.22 23.73
CA PRO A 301 -9.77 -56.06 22.32
C PRO A 301 -10.25 -57.34 21.62
N GLY A 302 -11.49 -57.34 21.16
CA GLY A 302 -12.12 -58.47 20.47
C GLY A 302 -12.48 -59.68 21.35
N GLU A 303 -12.20 -59.64 22.65
CA GLU A 303 -12.69 -60.62 23.63
C GLU A 303 -14.09 -60.23 24.13
N ASN A 304 -14.74 -61.16 24.84
CA ASN A 304 -16.08 -60.96 25.38
C ASN A 304 -16.23 -61.49 26.81
N VAL A 305 -17.04 -60.80 27.59
CA VAL A 305 -17.52 -61.22 28.90
C VAL A 305 -19.00 -61.59 28.80
N SER A 306 -19.47 -62.49 29.66
CA SER A 306 -20.87 -62.97 29.62
C SER A 306 -21.44 -63.09 31.01
N ILE A 307 -22.43 -62.24 31.32
CA ILE A 307 -23.25 -62.33 32.53
C ILE A 307 -24.39 -63.31 32.27
N GLY A 308 -24.65 -64.17 33.25
CA GLY A 308 -25.78 -65.08 33.20
C GLY A 308 -26.89 -64.61 34.12
N ILE A 309 -28.11 -64.55 33.61
CA ILE A 309 -29.29 -64.07 34.33
C ILE A 309 -30.39 -65.13 34.35
N LYS A 310 -31.24 -65.07 35.38
CA LYS A 310 -32.37 -65.98 35.54
C LYS A 310 -33.56 -65.24 36.17
N GLY A 311 -34.69 -65.24 35.48
CA GLY A 311 -35.85 -64.43 35.86
C GLY A 311 -37.20 -65.14 35.73
N CYS A 312 -38.25 -64.38 35.99
CA CYS A 312 -39.65 -64.78 35.86
C CYS A 312 -40.16 -64.65 34.40
N GLU A 313 -41.42 -65.08 34.16
CA GLU A 313 -42.17 -64.81 32.91
C GLU A 313 -41.60 -65.45 31.61
N GLY A 314 -41.46 -66.78 31.65
CA GLY A 314 -41.00 -67.63 30.53
C GLY A 314 -41.97 -67.86 29.34
N GLU A 315 -42.92 -66.96 29.10
CA GLU A 315 -43.64 -66.90 27.81
C GLU A 315 -43.67 -65.47 27.22
N SER A 316 -42.94 -64.53 27.84
CA SER A 316 -42.70 -63.19 27.30
C SER A 316 -41.77 -63.26 26.08
N GLY A 317 -42.01 -62.36 25.12
CA GLY A 317 -41.13 -62.11 23.96
C GLY A 317 -40.26 -60.87 24.13
N ASP A 318 -40.23 -60.30 25.33
CA ASP A 318 -39.61 -59.01 25.62
C ASP A 318 -38.11 -59.25 25.89
N GLU A 319 -37.26 -58.65 25.07
CA GLU A 319 -35.80 -58.71 25.15
C GLU A 319 -35.30 -57.44 25.87
N PRO A 320 -34.15 -57.48 26.56
CA PRO A 320 -33.55 -56.27 27.13
C PRO A 320 -33.18 -55.27 26.02
N ILE A 321 -33.38 -53.99 26.29
CA ILE A 321 -33.18 -52.86 25.37
C ILE A 321 -32.48 -51.71 26.10
N ASN A 322 -32.17 -50.62 25.38
CA ASN A 322 -31.53 -49.42 25.93
C ASN A 322 -30.24 -49.78 26.69
N PHE A 323 -29.40 -50.61 26.07
CA PHE A 323 -28.11 -50.97 26.62
C PHE A 323 -27.17 -49.76 26.61
N VAL A 324 -26.54 -49.47 27.74
CA VAL A 324 -25.44 -48.52 27.85
C VAL A 324 -24.29 -49.19 28.58
N LEU A 325 -23.08 -49.08 28.05
CA LEU A 325 -21.88 -49.66 28.64
C LEU A 325 -20.96 -48.55 29.10
N TYR A 326 -20.57 -48.57 30.37
CA TYR A 326 -19.54 -47.70 30.93
C TYR A 326 -18.25 -48.49 31.16
N SER A 327 -17.11 -47.82 30.99
CA SER A 327 -15.76 -48.32 31.33
C SER A 327 -15.05 -47.27 32.17
N TYR A 328 -14.25 -47.69 33.13
CA TYR A 328 -13.35 -46.81 33.87
C TYR A 328 -11.99 -46.72 33.17
N SER A 329 -11.36 -45.56 33.23
CA SER A 329 -10.03 -45.31 32.65
C SER A 329 -9.31 -44.17 33.38
N LYS A 330 -8.04 -43.89 32.99
CA LYS A 330 -7.42 -42.58 33.25
C LYS A 330 -8.30 -41.53 32.57
N ALA A 331 -8.72 -40.52 33.32
CA ALA A 331 -9.39 -39.34 32.80
C ALA A 331 -8.56 -38.73 31.66
N GLY A 332 -9.12 -38.70 30.46
CA GLY A 332 -8.68 -37.76 29.45
C GLY A 332 -9.06 -36.35 29.92
N ASN A 333 -8.20 -35.37 29.69
CA ASN A 333 -8.49 -33.96 29.99
C ASN A 333 -9.59 -33.45 29.06
N ASN A 334 -10.83 -33.75 29.43
CA ASN A 334 -12.03 -33.37 28.73
C ASN A 334 -13.20 -33.37 29.73
N GLN A 335 -13.20 -32.40 30.66
CA GLN A 335 -14.49 -31.88 31.12
C GLN A 335 -15.21 -31.42 29.87
N SER A 336 -16.32 -32.07 29.52
CA SER A 336 -17.27 -31.53 28.57
C SER A 336 -18.02 -30.38 29.23
N ILE A 337 -17.31 -29.26 29.41
CA ILE A 337 -17.95 -27.95 29.38
C ILE A 337 -18.71 -27.93 28.05
N ASP A 338 -20.03 -27.87 28.12
CA ASP A 338 -20.81 -27.70 26.90
C ASP A 338 -20.63 -26.24 26.46
N LEU A 339 -19.63 -26.01 25.61
CA LEU A 339 -19.27 -24.70 25.07
C LEU A 339 -20.40 -24.09 24.21
N GLU A 340 -21.45 -24.86 23.92
CA GLU A 340 -22.65 -24.38 23.24
C GLU A 340 -23.84 -24.18 24.19
N LEU A 341 -23.76 -24.61 25.46
CA LEU A 341 -24.83 -24.42 26.44
C LEU A 341 -24.95 -22.96 26.87
N ASP A 342 -26.20 -22.51 26.87
CA ASP A 342 -26.67 -21.15 27.03
C ASP A 342 -28.09 -21.33 27.60
N THR A 343 -28.24 -21.15 28.91
CA THR A 343 -29.39 -21.66 29.67
C THR A 343 -30.63 -20.75 29.59
N ASP A 344 -30.46 -19.44 29.43
CA ASP A 344 -31.56 -18.48 29.27
C ASP A 344 -31.67 -17.83 27.87
N ASN A 345 -30.66 -18.01 27.01
CA ASN A 345 -30.66 -17.68 25.57
C ASN A 345 -30.47 -16.18 25.26
N ASP A 346 -29.65 -15.49 26.06
CA ASP A 346 -29.19 -14.12 25.77
C ASP A 346 -28.04 -14.08 24.73
N GLY A 347 -27.10 -15.02 24.80
CA GLY A 347 -25.94 -15.14 23.91
C GLY A 347 -24.60 -15.40 24.62
N VAL A 348 -24.52 -15.14 25.93
CA VAL A 348 -23.43 -15.63 26.78
C VAL A 348 -23.59 -17.15 26.95
N LYS A 349 -22.50 -17.88 27.19
CA LYS A 349 -22.54 -19.32 27.45
C LYS A 349 -22.41 -19.58 28.94
N ASP A 350 -23.05 -20.63 29.46
CA ASP A 350 -23.00 -21.06 30.86
C ASP A 350 -21.59 -21.01 31.50
N TYR A 351 -20.55 -21.33 30.72
CA TYR A 351 -19.15 -21.36 31.16
C TYR A 351 -18.45 -19.99 31.20
N LEU A 352 -18.94 -19.02 30.44
CA LEU A 352 -18.54 -17.62 30.50
C LEU A 352 -19.26 -16.94 31.67
N GLU A 353 -20.52 -17.29 31.91
CA GLU A 353 -21.31 -16.80 33.04
C GLU A 353 -20.73 -17.28 34.37
N ASP A 354 -20.42 -18.58 34.49
CA ASP A 354 -19.69 -19.14 35.64
C ASP A 354 -18.28 -18.54 35.80
N TYR A 355 -17.73 -17.85 34.79
CA TYR A 355 -16.42 -17.18 34.82
C TYR A 355 -16.51 -15.69 35.21
N PHE A 356 -17.47 -14.94 34.66
CA PHE A 356 -17.70 -13.52 34.98
C PHE A 356 -18.51 -13.34 36.27
N GLY A 357 -19.29 -14.35 36.68
CA GLY A 357 -20.06 -14.37 37.94
C GLY A 357 -21.54 -14.02 37.78
N THR A 358 -22.07 -14.07 36.56
CA THR A 358 -23.47 -13.77 36.23
C THR A 358 -24.43 -14.94 36.56
N ASP A 359 -25.75 -14.69 36.52
CA ASP A 359 -26.79 -15.67 36.85
C ASP A 359 -27.52 -16.18 35.62
N LYS A 360 -26.99 -17.28 35.05
CA LYS A 360 -27.45 -18.12 33.91
C LYS A 360 -28.87 -18.67 33.90
N ASN A 361 -29.76 -17.99 34.58
CA ASN A 361 -31.21 -18.19 34.58
C ASN A 361 -31.92 -16.85 34.29
N LYS A 362 -31.17 -15.81 33.91
CA LYS A 362 -31.55 -14.42 33.70
C LYS A 362 -30.59 -13.78 32.68
N THR A 363 -31.16 -13.41 31.54
CA THR A 363 -30.57 -12.61 30.45
C THR A 363 -30.24 -11.14 30.85
N ASP A 364 -30.03 -10.88 32.13
CA ASP A 364 -30.00 -9.58 32.83
C ASP A 364 -29.69 -9.89 34.31
N THR A 365 -28.42 -9.72 34.71
CA THR A 365 -27.96 -10.20 36.00
C THR A 365 -28.36 -9.31 37.16
N ASP A 366 -28.23 -7.99 37.03
CA ASP A 366 -28.48 -7.04 38.12
C ASP A 366 -29.85 -6.32 38.08
N GLY A 367 -30.49 -6.24 36.91
CA GLY A 367 -31.85 -5.76 36.74
C GLY A 367 -32.00 -4.33 36.21
N ASP A 368 -31.16 -3.87 35.28
CA ASP A 368 -31.21 -2.50 34.72
C ASP A 368 -31.94 -2.32 33.37
N ASP A 369 -32.39 -3.44 32.76
CA ASP A 369 -32.97 -3.59 31.41
C ASP A 369 -31.96 -3.73 30.23
N LEU A 370 -30.63 -3.65 30.43
CA LEU A 370 -29.63 -4.26 29.54
C LEU A 370 -29.56 -5.79 29.76
N SER A 371 -28.66 -6.46 29.03
CA SER A 371 -28.40 -7.90 29.13
C SER A 371 -26.91 -8.17 29.20
N ASP A 372 -26.51 -9.16 29.99
CA ASP A 372 -25.14 -9.57 30.26
C ASP A 372 -24.30 -9.71 28.97
N PHE A 373 -24.88 -10.23 27.89
CA PHE A 373 -24.23 -10.28 26.57
C PHE A 373 -23.83 -8.91 26.02
N VAL A 374 -24.70 -7.91 26.12
CA VAL A 374 -24.44 -6.54 25.61
C VAL A 374 -23.36 -5.87 26.45
N GLU A 375 -23.43 -6.00 27.77
CA GLU A 375 -22.46 -5.40 28.69
C GLU A 375 -21.08 -6.03 28.54
N LEU A 376 -20.98 -7.37 28.46
CA LEU A 376 -19.71 -8.09 28.32
C LEU A 376 -19.08 -7.99 26.92
N TYR A 377 -19.89 -7.98 25.85
CA TYR A 377 -19.39 -8.07 24.47
C TYR A 377 -19.50 -6.78 23.64
N SER A 378 -20.33 -5.82 24.04
CA SER A 378 -20.58 -4.60 23.27
C SER A 378 -20.15 -3.32 23.98
N LEU A 379 -20.34 -3.22 25.30
CA LEU A 379 -20.06 -2.00 26.08
C LEU A 379 -18.83 -2.08 27.01
N VAL A 380 -18.43 -3.28 27.44
CA VAL A 380 -17.38 -3.52 28.44
C VAL A 380 -17.71 -2.88 29.81
N LEU A 381 -18.96 -3.05 30.24
CA LEU A 381 -19.50 -2.62 31.54
C LEU A 381 -19.49 -3.79 32.56
N ASP A 382 -19.93 -3.54 33.79
CA ASP A 382 -19.95 -4.55 34.87
C ASP A 382 -21.38 -5.10 35.06
N PRO A 383 -21.75 -6.27 34.48
CA PRO A 383 -23.11 -6.84 34.52
C PRO A 383 -23.58 -7.32 35.91
N LEU A 384 -22.87 -6.89 36.95
CA LEU A 384 -23.18 -7.09 38.36
C LEU A 384 -23.51 -5.75 39.05
N ASN A 385 -23.48 -4.62 38.32
CA ASN A 385 -23.62 -3.26 38.83
C ASN A 385 -24.09 -2.20 37.80
N ILE A 386 -25.40 -2.15 37.55
CA ILE A 386 -26.39 -1.06 37.24
C ILE A 386 -25.98 0.44 37.14
N ASP A 387 -24.81 0.84 37.60
CA ASP A 387 -24.25 2.21 37.61
C ASP A 387 -22.71 2.03 37.67
N THR A 388 -22.10 1.60 36.56
CA THR A 388 -20.71 1.09 36.50
C THR A 388 -19.68 2.13 36.93
N ASP A 389 -19.85 3.41 36.54
CA ASP A 389 -18.93 4.49 36.92
C ASP A 389 -19.30 5.17 38.26
N GLY A 390 -20.54 4.99 38.74
CA GLY A 390 -21.05 5.55 39.98
C GLY A 390 -21.56 7.00 39.88
N ASN A 391 -21.89 7.49 38.68
CA ASN A 391 -22.41 8.85 38.48
C ASN A 391 -23.90 9.00 38.90
N GLY A 392 -24.66 7.91 38.90
CA GLY A 392 -26.06 7.88 39.34
C GLY A 392 -27.11 8.06 38.23
N VAL A 393 -26.72 7.82 36.98
CA VAL A 393 -27.58 7.30 35.90
C VAL A 393 -27.42 5.77 35.88
N ASN A 394 -28.35 5.03 35.27
CA ASN A 394 -28.15 3.60 35.03
C ASN A 394 -27.44 3.36 33.69
N ASP A 395 -26.66 2.30 33.57
CA ASP A 395 -25.94 1.92 32.34
C ASP A 395 -26.88 1.80 31.10
N ALA A 396 -28.12 1.33 31.28
CA ALA A 396 -29.19 1.34 30.28
C ALA A 396 -29.74 2.74 29.91
N ASP A 397 -29.80 3.65 30.88
CA ASP A 397 -30.30 5.03 30.76
C ASP A 397 -29.20 6.02 30.30
N GLU A 398 -27.94 5.58 30.14
CA GLU A 398 -26.83 6.40 29.64
C GLU A 398 -26.90 6.67 28.13
N ASP A 399 -26.16 7.70 27.71
CA ASP A 399 -26.07 8.31 26.38
C ASP A 399 -24.57 8.35 26.03
N LEU A 400 -24.03 7.18 25.62
CA LEU A 400 -22.59 6.90 25.67
C LEU A 400 -21.78 7.62 24.59
N ASP A 401 -22.37 7.83 23.42
CA ASP A 401 -21.76 8.55 22.29
C ASP A 401 -22.11 10.06 22.29
N GLY A 402 -23.22 10.44 22.94
CA GLY A 402 -23.71 11.82 23.07
C GLY A 402 -24.71 12.25 22.00
N ASP A 403 -25.30 11.31 21.26
CA ASP A 403 -26.39 11.52 20.29
C ASP A 403 -27.71 11.98 20.95
N GLY A 404 -27.97 11.56 22.18
CA GLY A 404 -29.17 11.90 22.97
C GLY A 404 -30.36 10.97 22.79
N LEU A 405 -30.18 9.78 22.20
CA LEU A 405 -30.92 8.57 22.56
C LEU A 405 -30.44 8.05 23.93
N SER A 406 -30.49 6.74 24.15
CA SER A 406 -29.85 6.08 25.29
C SER A 406 -29.58 4.62 24.93
N ASN A 407 -28.60 4.01 25.57
CA ASN A 407 -28.06 2.68 25.23
C ASN A 407 -29.18 1.63 24.99
N ILE A 408 -30.19 1.57 25.87
CA ILE A 408 -31.34 0.65 25.72
C ILE A 408 -32.29 1.03 24.58
N CYS A 409 -32.41 2.31 24.24
CA CYS A 409 -33.25 2.79 23.13
C CYS A 409 -32.62 2.43 21.79
N GLU A 410 -31.33 2.66 21.64
CA GLU A 410 -30.52 2.32 20.47
C GLU A 410 -30.53 0.81 20.20
N PHE A 411 -30.19 0.01 21.22
CA PHE A 411 -30.29 -1.46 21.15
C PHE A 411 -31.71 -1.95 20.79
N THR A 412 -32.76 -1.21 21.21
CA THR A 412 -34.15 -1.53 20.86
C THR A 412 -34.51 -1.22 19.41
N ILE A 413 -33.95 -0.16 18.81
CA ILE A 413 -34.17 0.16 17.38
C ILE A 413 -33.19 -0.58 16.46
N GLY A 414 -32.06 -1.01 17.00
CA GLY A 414 -31.01 -1.77 16.32
C GLY A 414 -29.78 -0.94 15.93
N THR A 415 -29.61 0.25 16.49
CA THR A 415 -28.49 1.17 16.23
C THR A 415 -27.28 0.92 17.14
N SER A 416 -26.20 1.67 16.92
CA SER A 416 -24.88 1.47 17.49
C SER A 416 -24.58 2.41 18.65
N ILE A 417 -24.71 1.88 19.87
CA ILE A 417 -24.38 2.43 21.22
C ILE A 417 -22.99 3.05 21.44
N VAL A 418 -22.19 3.24 20.38
CA VAL A 418 -20.88 3.90 20.37
C VAL A 418 -20.62 4.74 19.09
N ILE A 419 -21.63 4.91 18.21
CA ILE A 419 -21.52 5.64 16.93
C ILE A 419 -22.77 6.49 16.71
N VAL A 420 -22.60 7.81 16.84
CA VAL A 420 -23.63 8.87 16.75
C VAL A 420 -24.51 8.82 15.49
N ASP A 421 -23.96 8.29 14.40
CA ASP A 421 -24.57 8.18 13.08
C ASP A 421 -24.32 6.73 12.63
N THR A 422 -25.29 5.84 12.86
CA THR A 422 -25.08 4.39 12.75
C THR A 422 -24.87 3.93 11.31
N ASP A 423 -25.46 4.61 10.32
CA ASP A 423 -25.34 4.21 8.91
C ASP A 423 -24.41 5.09 8.06
N GLU A 424 -23.91 6.20 8.62
CA GLU A 424 -22.92 7.17 8.08
C GLU A 424 -23.46 8.13 7.01
N ASP A 425 -24.71 8.58 7.13
CA ASP A 425 -25.40 9.52 6.21
C ASP A 425 -25.12 11.01 6.50
N GLY A 426 -24.76 11.35 7.75
CA GLY A 426 -24.57 12.72 8.24
C GLY A 426 -25.70 13.25 9.13
N LEU A 427 -26.78 12.50 9.33
CA LEU A 427 -27.72 12.68 10.45
C LEU A 427 -27.28 11.82 11.65
N ASN A 428 -27.65 12.24 12.87
CA ASN A 428 -27.49 11.38 14.04
C ASN A 428 -28.80 10.63 14.34
N ASP A 429 -28.69 9.42 14.89
CA ASP A 429 -29.79 8.46 15.05
C ASP A 429 -31.02 9.05 15.78
N ASN A 430 -30.80 9.95 16.74
CA ASN A 430 -31.84 10.69 17.44
C ASN A 430 -32.61 11.67 16.53
N VAL A 431 -31.89 12.41 15.68
CA VAL A 431 -32.50 13.36 14.73
C VAL A 431 -33.33 12.60 13.70
N GLU A 432 -32.80 11.50 13.20
CA GLU A 432 -33.57 10.57 12.37
C GLU A 432 -34.83 10.06 13.06
N TYR A 433 -34.65 9.29 14.13
CA TYR A 433 -35.75 8.55 14.77
C TYR A 433 -36.80 9.46 15.43
N ASN A 434 -36.39 10.56 16.08
CA ASN A 434 -37.29 11.44 16.83
C ASN A 434 -37.70 12.72 16.09
N VAL A 435 -36.95 13.22 15.09
CA VAL A 435 -37.24 14.50 14.43
C VAL A 435 -37.76 14.32 13.00
N HIS A 436 -37.13 13.46 12.19
CA HIS A 436 -37.47 13.28 10.77
C HIS A 436 -38.41 12.08 10.52
N GLY A 437 -38.24 11.00 11.28
CA GLY A 437 -38.97 9.74 11.13
C GLY A 437 -38.42 8.83 10.03
N THR A 438 -37.15 9.03 9.68
CA THR A 438 -36.33 8.18 8.80
C THR A 438 -35.86 6.92 9.54
N ASN A 439 -34.98 6.12 8.93
CA ASN A 439 -34.52 4.83 9.43
C ASN A 439 -32.98 4.84 9.56
N PRO A 440 -32.42 4.99 10.79
CA PRO A 440 -30.97 5.10 11.04
C PRO A 440 -30.20 3.77 10.91
N LEU A 441 -30.49 3.05 9.84
CA LEU A 441 -29.92 1.78 9.40
C LEU A 441 -29.97 1.67 7.85
N SER A 442 -30.16 2.79 7.15
CA SER A 442 -30.33 2.94 5.70
C SER A 442 -30.23 4.43 5.28
N LYS A 443 -29.03 4.91 4.90
CA LYS A 443 -28.73 6.27 4.36
C LYS A 443 -29.80 6.89 3.45
N ASP A 444 -30.46 6.05 2.67
CA ASP A 444 -31.65 6.35 1.87
C ASP A 444 -32.82 5.55 2.46
N THR A 445 -33.79 6.23 3.08
CA THR A 445 -34.91 5.57 3.76
C THR A 445 -35.97 5.00 2.78
N ASP A 446 -36.11 5.55 1.57
CA ASP A 446 -37.26 5.24 0.70
C ASP A 446 -36.94 4.63 -0.68
N GLY A 447 -35.68 4.72 -1.11
CA GLY A 447 -35.07 3.92 -2.16
C GLY A 447 -34.84 4.64 -3.49
N ASP A 448 -34.77 5.98 -3.53
CA ASP A 448 -34.53 6.75 -4.77
C ASP A 448 -33.04 7.05 -5.07
N GLY A 449 -32.17 6.91 -4.06
CA GLY A 449 -30.73 6.96 -4.17
C GLY A 449 -30.06 8.27 -3.74
N ALA A 450 -30.79 9.28 -3.25
CA ALA A 450 -30.22 10.39 -2.48
C ALA A 450 -30.17 10.04 -0.98
N SER A 451 -29.24 10.64 -0.23
CA SER A 451 -29.21 10.46 1.23
C SER A 451 -30.28 11.30 1.97
N ASP A 452 -30.73 10.79 3.12
CA ASP A 452 -31.74 11.44 3.95
C ASP A 452 -31.24 12.80 4.47
N SER A 453 -29.96 12.93 4.84
CA SER A 453 -29.32 14.21 5.21
C SER A 453 -29.34 15.21 4.06
N LYS A 454 -29.08 14.75 2.84
CA LYS A 454 -29.01 15.59 1.63
C LYS A 454 -30.39 16.06 1.19
N GLU A 455 -31.39 15.20 1.27
CA GLU A 455 -32.80 15.57 1.11
C GLU A 455 -33.22 16.68 2.09
N ILE A 456 -32.78 16.61 3.35
CA ILE A 456 -33.05 17.64 4.36
C ILE A 456 -32.28 18.93 4.08
N GLU A 457 -31.03 18.85 3.61
CA GLU A 457 -30.21 20.01 3.21
C GLU A 457 -30.89 20.80 2.07
N TYR A 458 -31.36 20.08 1.05
CA TYR A 458 -32.02 20.67 -0.12
C TYR A 458 -33.51 20.99 0.09
N GLY A 459 -34.13 20.44 1.14
CA GLY A 459 -35.49 20.75 1.56
C GLY A 459 -36.57 19.99 0.79
N THR A 460 -36.23 18.79 0.30
CA THR A 460 -37.16 17.77 -0.20
C THR A 460 -37.72 16.97 1.01
N ASN A 461 -37.91 15.64 0.94
CA ASN A 461 -38.56 14.88 2.00
C ASN A 461 -38.20 13.37 1.95
N PRO A 462 -37.34 12.87 2.87
CA PRO A 462 -36.77 11.49 2.90
C PRO A 462 -37.74 10.37 3.29
N LEU A 463 -38.96 10.42 2.73
CA LEU A 463 -40.06 9.48 2.93
C LEU A 463 -40.99 9.43 1.69
N VAL A 464 -40.64 10.10 0.58
CA VAL A 464 -41.43 10.21 -0.66
C VAL A 464 -40.55 10.32 -1.94
N TYR A 465 -39.90 9.21 -2.34
CA TYR A 465 -39.32 8.87 -3.65
C TYR A 465 -39.56 9.89 -4.78
N GLU A 466 -38.50 10.58 -5.21
CA GLU A 466 -38.50 11.51 -6.35
C GLU A 466 -37.62 11.00 -7.51
N ASP A 467 -38.18 10.91 -8.74
CA ASP A 467 -37.41 10.47 -9.93
C ASP A 467 -36.20 11.39 -10.27
N LYS A 468 -36.16 12.63 -9.75
CA LYS A 468 -35.20 13.70 -10.09
C LYS A 468 -35.24 14.85 -9.07
N PHE A 469 -34.07 15.32 -8.64
CA PHE A 469 -33.90 16.44 -7.69
C PHE A 469 -33.58 17.77 -8.38
N GLU A 470 -34.25 18.87 -8.02
CA GLU A 470 -33.92 20.26 -8.45
C GLU A 470 -33.01 20.95 -7.41
N VAL A 471 -31.69 20.72 -7.50
CA VAL A 471 -30.69 21.14 -6.49
C VAL A 471 -30.14 22.56 -6.78
N SER A 472 -29.90 23.34 -5.72
CA SER A 472 -29.35 24.71 -5.80
C SER A 472 -28.18 24.95 -4.81
N TYR A 473 -27.07 24.23 -5.00
CA TYR A 473 -25.89 24.28 -4.13
C TYR A 473 -25.12 25.61 -4.20
N LYS A 474 -24.37 25.94 -3.14
CA LYS A 474 -23.54 27.16 -3.03
C LYS A 474 -22.23 26.85 -2.33
N ALA A 475 -21.13 27.36 -2.89
CA ALA A 475 -19.81 27.15 -2.32
C ALA A 475 -19.66 27.77 -0.92
N GLY A 476 -18.83 27.12 -0.09
CA GLY A 476 -18.45 27.58 1.24
C GLY A 476 -17.54 28.81 1.24
N GLY A 477 -17.16 29.25 2.45
CA GLY A 477 -16.12 30.26 2.68
C GLY A 477 -16.50 31.74 2.47
N GLU A 478 -15.51 32.60 2.65
CA GLU A 478 -15.58 34.03 2.35
C GLU A 478 -14.57 34.39 1.23
N ASP A 479 -15.10 34.80 0.08
CA ASP A 479 -14.34 35.48 -0.97
C ASP A 479 -15.16 36.66 -1.54
N THR A 480 -14.46 37.47 -2.34
CA THR A 480 -14.90 38.60 -3.17
C THR A 480 -15.92 38.24 -4.25
N VAL A 481 -15.91 37.00 -4.75
CA VAL A 481 -17.02 36.40 -5.52
C VAL A 481 -17.62 35.21 -4.75
N LYS A 482 -18.80 34.74 -5.16
CA LYS A 482 -19.44 33.55 -4.59
C LYS A 482 -20.02 32.66 -5.68
N ALA A 483 -19.52 31.44 -5.79
CA ALA A 483 -19.99 30.42 -6.73
C ALA A 483 -21.26 29.72 -6.23
N SER A 484 -22.11 29.30 -7.17
CA SER A 484 -23.29 28.47 -6.93
C SER A 484 -23.80 27.85 -8.22
N VAL A 485 -24.60 26.78 -8.12
CA VAL A 485 -25.16 26.07 -9.28
C VAL A 485 -26.67 25.82 -9.09
N ASP A 486 -27.45 25.93 -10.17
CA ASP A 486 -28.76 25.23 -10.27
C ASP A 486 -28.54 23.99 -11.15
N ILE A 487 -28.92 22.79 -10.71
CA ILE A 487 -28.77 21.53 -11.47
C ILE A 487 -29.97 20.61 -11.26
N VAL A 488 -30.17 19.64 -12.18
CA VAL A 488 -31.16 18.57 -12.02
C VAL A 488 -30.45 17.22 -12.08
N LEU A 489 -30.56 16.43 -11.01
CA LEU A 489 -29.78 15.23 -10.75
C LEU A 489 -30.66 13.98 -10.56
N ASP A 490 -30.14 12.79 -10.89
CA ASP A 490 -30.66 11.53 -10.33
C ASP A 490 -30.25 11.43 -8.84
N GLY A 491 -31.00 10.70 -8.01
CA GLY A 491 -30.73 10.58 -6.56
C GLY A 491 -29.27 10.22 -6.24
N THR A 492 -28.74 9.20 -6.92
CA THR A 492 -27.34 8.72 -6.77
C THR A 492 -26.25 9.68 -7.26
N GLN A 493 -26.55 10.95 -7.45
CA GLN A 493 -25.63 12.04 -7.78
C GLN A 493 -25.77 13.22 -6.79
N VAL A 494 -26.80 13.22 -5.94
CA VAL A 494 -27.17 14.34 -5.06
C VAL A 494 -26.11 14.55 -3.96
N ASP A 495 -25.54 13.46 -3.49
CA ASP A 495 -24.61 13.42 -2.36
C ASP A 495 -23.21 13.88 -2.77
N SER A 496 -22.76 13.53 -3.99
CA SER A 496 -21.46 13.89 -4.55
C SER A 496 -21.39 15.25 -5.25
N LEU A 497 -22.45 16.06 -5.18
CA LEU A 497 -22.44 17.42 -5.73
C LEU A 497 -21.63 18.37 -4.82
N ALA A 498 -20.41 18.69 -5.21
CA ALA A 498 -19.59 19.70 -4.55
C ALA A 498 -19.34 20.95 -5.41
N VAL A 499 -19.09 22.08 -4.75
CA VAL A 499 -18.61 23.33 -5.37
C VAL A 499 -17.60 23.97 -4.42
N GLU A 500 -16.34 23.75 -4.71
CA GLU A 500 -15.18 24.00 -3.85
C GLU A 500 -14.42 25.25 -4.33
N LYS A 501 -13.72 25.96 -3.42
CA LYS A 501 -12.87 27.09 -3.83
C LYS A 501 -11.48 26.59 -4.18
N PHE A 502 -11.08 26.74 -5.43
CA PHE A 502 -9.79 26.27 -5.94
C PHE A 502 -8.75 27.40 -5.78
N ASP A 503 -7.81 27.21 -4.85
CA ASP A 503 -6.86 28.23 -4.35
C ASP A 503 -5.41 27.98 -4.79
N ASP A 504 -5.24 27.94 -6.11
CA ASP A 504 -3.98 27.69 -6.80
C ASP A 504 -3.32 29.02 -7.27
N GLU A 505 -2.10 29.33 -6.80
CA GLU A 505 -1.36 30.54 -7.20
C GLU A 505 -0.64 30.41 -8.56
N PHE A 506 -0.48 29.21 -9.13
CA PHE A 506 0.12 28.95 -10.44
C PHE A 506 -0.92 29.06 -11.57
N LEU A 507 -2.02 28.30 -11.51
CA LEU A 507 -3.08 28.35 -12.52
C LEU A 507 -3.93 29.62 -12.38
N PHE A 508 -4.25 30.07 -11.16
CA PHE A 508 -5.19 31.18 -10.90
C PHE A 508 -4.65 32.33 -9.99
N PRO A 509 -3.42 32.84 -10.20
CA PRO A 509 -2.80 33.86 -9.34
C PRO A 509 -3.67 35.11 -9.15
N VAL A 510 -3.70 35.64 -7.92
CA VAL A 510 -4.41 36.90 -7.59
C VAL A 510 -3.89 38.13 -8.37
N ASN A 511 -2.72 38.01 -9.01
CA ASN A 511 -2.16 39.04 -9.90
C ASN A 511 -2.70 38.99 -11.36
N MET A 512 -3.50 37.98 -11.70
CA MET A 512 -4.01 37.68 -13.04
C MET A 512 -4.75 38.87 -13.68
N PRO A 513 -4.51 39.19 -14.96
CA PRO A 513 -5.16 40.31 -15.65
C PRO A 513 -6.69 40.17 -15.71
N GLY A 514 -7.39 40.96 -14.90
CA GLY A 514 -8.86 40.99 -14.87
C GLY A 514 -9.49 40.08 -13.82
N TYR A 515 -8.69 39.52 -12.91
CA TYR A 515 -9.15 38.84 -11.69
C TYR A 515 -10.21 39.66 -10.94
N ILE A 516 -11.27 38.99 -10.47
CA ILE A 516 -12.36 39.59 -9.67
C ILE A 516 -12.46 38.91 -8.29
N GLY A 517 -12.27 37.59 -8.28
CA GLY A 517 -12.22 36.70 -7.12
C GLY A 517 -11.76 35.31 -7.59
N GLY A 518 -11.74 34.34 -6.69
CA GLY A 518 -11.13 33.02 -6.91
C GLY A 518 -11.77 32.17 -8.00
N ALA A 519 -11.02 31.15 -8.43
CA ALA A 519 -11.57 30.02 -9.15
C ALA A 519 -12.37 29.13 -8.20
N TYR A 520 -13.30 28.37 -8.76
CA TYR A 520 -14.07 27.36 -8.06
C TYR A 520 -14.14 26.11 -8.93
N ASP A 521 -13.84 24.96 -8.34
CA ASP A 521 -14.14 23.68 -8.98
C ASP A 521 -15.58 23.27 -8.67
N PHE A 522 -16.14 22.45 -9.54
CA PHE A 522 -17.50 21.92 -9.45
C PHE A 522 -17.38 20.44 -9.79
N SER A 523 -17.96 19.56 -8.97
CA SER A 523 -17.90 18.11 -9.19
C SER A 523 -19.25 17.47 -8.90
N VAL A 524 -19.52 16.35 -9.57
CA VAL A 524 -20.67 15.47 -9.35
C VAL A 524 -20.47 14.17 -10.11
N ASP A 525 -20.88 13.04 -9.55
CA ASP A 525 -20.66 11.74 -10.19
C ASP A 525 -21.45 11.53 -11.50
N GLY A 526 -20.85 10.75 -12.39
CA GLY A 526 -21.47 10.29 -13.62
C GLY A 526 -21.63 11.40 -14.66
N THR A 527 -22.87 11.67 -15.10
CA THR A 527 -23.14 12.64 -16.17
C THR A 527 -24.50 13.33 -15.99
N PHE A 528 -24.58 14.62 -16.30
CA PHE A 528 -25.83 15.40 -16.29
C PHE A 528 -26.13 16.04 -17.64
N ASP A 529 -27.42 16.29 -17.92
CA ASP A 529 -27.88 16.93 -19.19
C ASP A 529 -27.42 18.39 -19.27
N LYS A 530 -27.67 19.16 -18.19
CA LYS A 530 -27.30 20.57 -18.03
C LYS A 530 -27.21 21.00 -16.57
N ALA A 531 -26.28 21.90 -16.28
CA ALA A 531 -26.23 22.68 -15.06
C ALA A 531 -26.18 24.18 -15.38
N LYS A 532 -26.52 25.03 -14.40
CA LYS A 532 -26.44 26.48 -14.52
C LYS A 532 -25.61 27.09 -13.38
N ILE A 533 -24.33 27.26 -13.66
CA ILE A 533 -23.38 27.92 -12.75
C ILE A 533 -23.62 29.43 -12.68
N LYS A 534 -23.32 30.03 -11.52
CA LYS A 534 -23.48 31.45 -11.21
C LYS A 534 -22.32 31.94 -10.35
N PHE A 535 -21.88 33.17 -10.61
CA PHE A 535 -20.96 33.90 -9.77
C PHE A 535 -21.61 35.22 -9.32
N GLU A 536 -21.83 35.38 -8.02
CA GLU A 536 -22.23 36.67 -7.42
C GLU A 536 -20.97 37.49 -7.08
N PHE A 537 -20.98 38.78 -7.39
CA PHE A 537 -19.85 39.71 -7.18
C PHE A 537 -20.31 41.04 -6.54
N ASN A 538 -19.38 41.95 -6.21
CA ASN A 538 -19.73 43.27 -5.65
C ASN A 538 -20.43 44.17 -6.70
N GLU A 539 -21.67 44.59 -6.43
CA GLU A 539 -22.47 45.48 -7.30
C GLU A 539 -21.76 46.82 -7.61
N GLU A 540 -20.88 47.32 -6.73
CA GLU A 540 -20.11 48.55 -6.95
C GLU A 540 -19.19 48.49 -8.19
N LEU A 541 -18.77 47.30 -8.62
CA LEU A 541 -17.96 47.13 -9.84
C LEU A 541 -18.71 47.55 -11.12
N LEU A 542 -20.04 47.54 -11.10
CA LEU A 542 -20.89 47.99 -12.21
C LEU A 542 -20.92 49.53 -12.37
N GLU A 543 -20.27 50.30 -11.49
CA GLU A 543 -20.06 51.74 -11.71
C GLU A 543 -18.95 52.03 -12.74
N ASP A 544 -18.06 51.06 -13.04
CA ASP A 544 -17.04 51.21 -14.10
C ASP A 544 -17.61 50.81 -15.47
N ALA A 545 -17.41 51.68 -16.46
CA ALA A 545 -17.81 51.44 -17.85
C ALA A 545 -16.88 50.44 -18.57
N ASP A 546 -15.70 50.17 -18.03
CA ASP A 546 -14.74 49.18 -18.52
C ASP A 546 -14.66 47.91 -17.66
N PHE A 547 -15.68 47.67 -16.83
CA PHE A 547 -16.01 46.36 -16.27
C PHE A 547 -16.95 45.55 -17.19
N ASP A 548 -16.57 44.32 -17.50
CA ASP A 548 -17.27 43.41 -18.43
C ASP A 548 -17.10 41.95 -17.92
N PRO A 549 -17.85 41.54 -16.88
CA PRO A 549 -17.65 40.26 -16.20
C PRO A 549 -18.17 39.08 -17.02
N VAL A 550 -17.31 38.08 -17.24
CA VAL A 550 -17.57 36.89 -18.05
C VAL A 550 -16.97 35.66 -17.36
N ILE A 551 -17.68 34.54 -17.41
CA ILE A 551 -17.22 33.26 -16.85
C ILE A 551 -16.35 32.56 -17.90
N TYR A 552 -15.22 32.05 -17.45
CA TYR A 552 -14.32 31.17 -18.19
C TYR A 552 -14.27 29.80 -17.51
N TYR A 553 -13.99 28.75 -18.29
CA TYR A 553 -13.64 27.43 -17.76
C TYR A 553 -12.24 27.03 -18.21
N PHE A 554 -11.55 26.27 -17.38
CA PHE A 554 -10.22 25.77 -17.68
C PHE A 554 -10.30 24.47 -18.46
N ASN A 555 -9.76 24.46 -19.68
CA ASN A 555 -9.73 23.26 -20.50
C ASN A 555 -8.38 22.55 -20.32
N GLU A 556 -8.32 21.59 -19.40
CA GLU A 556 -7.08 20.89 -18.99
C GLU A 556 -6.34 20.21 -20.16
N GLU A 557 -7.07 19.59 -21.11
CA GLU A 557 -6.51 19.02 -22.35
C GLU A 557 -5.59 20.03 -23.07
N LYS A 558 -6.07 21.27 -23.22
CA LYS A 558 -5.41 22.36 -23.95
C LYS A 558 -4.53 23.24 -23.06
N GLN A 559 -4.69 23.19 -21.73
CA GLN A 559 -4.15 24.17 -20.77
C GLN A 559 -4.52 25.60 -21.18
N LEU A 560 -5.82 25.86 -21.39
CA LEU A 560 -6.36 27.16 -21.84
C LEU A 560 -7.71 27.49 -21.20
N LEU A 561 -7.93 28.77 -20.88
CA LEU A 561 -9.24 29.29 -20.45
C LEU A 561 -10.14 29.62 -21.65
N GLU A 562 -11.31 29.01 -21.72
CA GLU A 562 -12.31 29.21 -22.78
C GLU A 562 -13.51 30.06 -22.32
N GLU A 563 -13.92 31.04 -23.16
CA GLU A 563 -14.98 32.01 -22.84
C GLU A 563 -16.40 31.42 -22.99
N LEU A 564 -17.23 31.52 -21.94
CA LEU A 564 -18.61 31.04 -21.94
C LEU A 564 -19.64 32.16 -22.19
N ASP A 565 -20.77 31.82 -22.82
CA ASP A 565 -21.86 32.75 -23.17
C ASP A 565 -22.60 33.23 -21.89
N THR A 566 -21.99 34.22 -21.24
CA THR A 566 -22.33 34.65 -19.88
C THR A 566 -23.45 35.69 -19.89
N THR A 567 -24.54 35.39 -19.18
CA THR A 567 -25.65 36.31 -18.94
C THR A 567 -25.54 36.94 -17.55
N VAL A 568 -25.37 38.27 -17.51
CA VAL A 568 -25.27 39.07 -16.28
C VAL A 568 -26.60 39.74 -15.96
N VAL A 569 -27.09 39.58 -14.72
CA VAL A 569 -28.35 40.17 -14.23
C VAL A 569 -28.12 40.71 -12.80
N GLY A 570 -28.09 42.03 -12.66
CA GLY A 570 -27.65 42.65 -11.40
C GLY A 570 -26.18 42.36 -11.16
N ASN A 571 -25.83 41.98 -9.94
CA ASN A 571 -24.48 41.59 -9.52
C ASN A 571 -24.19 40.08 -9.65
N VAL A 572 -24.96 39.35 -10.48
CA VAL A 572 -24.80 37.92 -10.73
C VAL A 572 -24.52 37.67 -12.21
N ALA A 573 -23.39 37.03 -12.50
CA ALA A 573 -23.07 36.42 -13.79
C ALA A 573 -23.51 34.96 -13.80
N SER A 574 -23.97 34.42 -14.93
CA SER A 574 -24.37 33.01 -15.03
C SER A 574 -24.33 32.46 -16.45
N THR A 575 -24.14 31.15 -16.61
CA THR A 575 -24.15 30.46 -17.91
C THR A 575 -24.69 29.03 -17.76
N GLU A 576 -25.02 28.37 -18.88
CA GLU A 576 -25.42 26.94 -18.89
C GLU A 576 -24.22 26.08 -19.34
N VAL A 577 -23.95 24.99 -18.63
CA VAL A 577 -22.84 24.04 -18.89
C VAL A 577 -23.36 22.61 -19.03
N THR A 578 -22.56 21.71 -19.62
CA THR A 578 -22.91 20.29 -19.88
C THR A 578 -21.81 19.32 -19.43
N HIS A 579 -20.92 19.79 -18.57
CA HIS A 579 -19.87 19.12 -17.81
C HIS A 579 -19.54 20.07 -16.65
N PHE A 580 -18.79 19.61 -15.66
CA PHE A 580 -18.12 20.48 -14.71
C PHE A 580 -16.59 20.45 -14.92
N SER A 581 -15.89 21.38 -14.26
CA SER A 581 -14.47 21.73 -14.40
C SER A 581 -14.19 22.96 -13.50
N LYS A 582 -12.94 23.38 -13.40
CA LYS A 582 -12.50 24.61 -12.73
C LYS A 582 -13.01 25.86 -13.49
N TYR A 583 -13.86 26.68 -12.86
CA TYR A 583 -14.44 27.92 -13.44
C TYR A 583 -13.99 29.19 -12.71
N ILE A 584 -13.82 30.30 -13.44
CA ILE A 584 -13.45 31.62 -12.87
C ILE A 584 -14.22 32.77 -13.52
N LEU A 585 -14.53 33.82 -12.73
CA LEU A 585 -15.17 35.06 -13.21
C LEU A 585 -14.12 36.16 -13.44
N LEU A 586 -13.97 36.61 -14.69
CA LEU A 586 -12.97 37.62 -15.08
C LEU A 586 -13.59 38.83 -15.75
N ASN A 587 -12.96 40.00 -15.58
CA ASN A 587 -13.25 41.17 -16.41
C ASN A 587 -12.63 40.96 -17.80
N ARG A 588 -13.44 40.48 -18.75
CA ARG A 588 -13.04 40.16 -20.13
C ARG A 588 -12.24 41.28 -20.80
N LYS A 589 -12.60 42.54 -20.55
CA LYS A 589 -11.88 43.71 -21.11
C LYS A 589 -10.45 43.83 -20.64
N VAL A 590 -10.12 43.40 -19.42
CA VAL A 590 -8.76 43.46 -18.89
C VAL A 590 -8.00 42.20 -19.29
N TYR A 591 -8.65 41.04 -19.17
CA TYR A 591 -8.10 39.74 -19.55
C TYR A 591 -7.73 39.67 -21.05
N GLN A 592 -8.65 40.01 -21.97
CA GLN A 592 -8.34 40.02 -23.42
C GLN A 592 -7.31 41.10 -23.82
N ASN A 593 -6.95 42.03 -22.93
CA ASN A 593 -5.92 43.04 -23.16
C ASN A 593 -4.53 42.66 -22.59
N SER A 594 -4.36 41.54 -21.87
CA SER A 594 -3.01 41.06 -21.49
C SER A 594 -2.30 40.39 -22.67
N PHE A 595 -3.06 39.66 -23.48
CA PHE A 595 -2.63 39.07 -24.75
C PHE A 595 -2.48 40.13 -25.86
N GLU A 596 -1.79 41.26 -25.57
CA GLU A 596 -1.49 42.26 -26.59
C GLU A 596 -0.67 41.64 -27.74
N TRP A 597 -1.13 41.87 -28.97
CA TRP A 597 -0.47 41.45 -30.20
C TRP A 597 0.99 41.90 -30.27
N GLN A 598 1.93 40.98 -30.03
CA GLN A 598 3.36 41.25 -30.12
C GLN A 598 3.75 41.47 -31.59
N ASP A 599 4.47 42.56 -31.89
CA ASP A 599 4.92 42.96 -33.24
C ASP A 599 5.99 41.99 -33.78
N VAL A 600 5.57 40.79 -34.18
CA VAL A 600 6.47 39.66 -34.48
C VAL A 600 7.08 39.70 -35.88
N TRP A 601 8.38 39.46 -35.90
CA TRP A 601 9.18 39.32 -37.11
C TRP A 601 9.43 37.84 -37.38
N ASN A 602 8.35 37.16 -37.72
CA ASN A 602 8.36 35.74 -38.07
C ASN A 602 9.46 35.43 -39.10
N THR A 603 10.49 34.69 -38.66
CA THR A 603 11.43 33.94 -39.52
C THR A 603 10.98 32.49 -39.72
N THR A 604 10.05 31.99 -38.89
CA THR A 604 9.46 30.65 -38.91
C THR A 604 8.73 30.34 -40.24
N GLY A 605 9.46 29.72 -41.17
CA GLY A 605 9.01 29.43 -42.54
C GLY A 605 9.77 30.20 -43.62
N PHE A 606 10.64 31.13 -43.24
CA PHE A 606 11.68 31.71 -44.08
C PHE A 606 12.97 30.89 -43.95
N SER A 607 13.67 30.66 -45.05
CA SER A 607 14.95 29.92 -45.10
C SER A 607 16.19 30.80 -44.88
N GLY A 608 16.00 32.03 -44.40
CA GLY A 608 17.06 32.96 -44.05
C GLY A 608 16.76 34.44 -44.35
N VAL A 609 17.66 35.31 -43.90
CA VAL A 609 17.47 36.78 -43.90
C VAL A 609 18.41 37.50 -44.87
N GLU A 610 17.89 38.45 -45.66
CA GLU A 610 18.67 39.34 -46.51
C GLU A 610 18.61 40.79 -45.98
N VAL A 611 19.74 41.29 -45.48
CA VAL A 611 19.86 42.60 -44.81
C VAL A 611 20.70 43.57 -45.64
N ILE A 612 20.13 44.71 -46.06
CA ILE A 612 20.90 45.78 -46.71
C ILE A 612 21.05 47.00 -45.81
N LEU A 613 22.30 47.33 -45.45
CA LEU A 613 22.64 48.55 -44.74
C LEU A 613 22.86 49.69 -45.73
N VAL A 614 22.00 50.71 -45.70
CA VAL A 614 22.05 51.91 -46.54
C VAL A 614 22.46 53.10 -45.69
N ILE A 615 23.77 53.33 -45.60
CA ILE A 615 24.38 54.23 -44.62
C ILE A 615 24.77 55.58 -45.27
N ASP A 616 24.35 56.67 -44.64
CA ASP A 616 24.73 58.02 -45.03
C ASP A 616 26.24 58.27 -44.84
N ASP A 617 26.86 58.81 -45.88
CA ASP A 617 28.27 59.20 -45.92
C ASP A 617 28.44 60.66 -46.38
N SER A 618 27.38 61.47 -46.26
CA SER A 618 27.35 62.88 -46.66
C SER A 618 28.09 63.81 -45.69
N GLY A 619 28.21 65.09 -46.06
CA GLY A 619 28.97 66.07 -45.30
C GLY A 619 28.34 66.49 -43.95
N SER A 620 27.04 66.29 -43.76
CA SER A 620 26.37 66.57 -42.48
C SER A 620 26.79 65.60 -41.38
N MET A 621 27.08 64.34 -41.75
CA MET A 621 27.53 63.29 -40.83
C MET A 621 28.79 63.67 -40.04
N VAL A 622 29.60 64.63 -40.50
CA VAL A 622 30.76 65.15 -39.74
C VAL A 622 30.35 65.85 -38.44
N SER A 623 29.18 66.49 -38.43
CA SER A 623 28.62 67.19 -37.28
C SER A 623 27.89 66.25 -36.33
N ASN A 624 27.07 65.34 -36.89
CA ASN A 624 26.17 64.50 -36.10
C ASN A 624 26.81 63.16 -35.70
N ASP A 625 27.73 62.60 -36.50
CA ASP A 625 28.53 61.42 -36.17
C ASP A 625 30.03 61.69 -36.30
N ARG A 626 30.54 62.50 -35.36
CA ARG A 626 31.93 62.96 -35.34
C ARG A 626 32.97 61.83 -35.23
N TYR A 627 32.60 60.72 -34.60
CA TYR A 627 33.52 59.61 -34.30
C TYR A 627 33.36 58.41 -35.24
N ASN A 628 32.35 58.41 -36.10
CA ASN A 628 31.94 57.30 -36.98
C ASN A 628 31.38 56.10 -36.21
N GLN A 629 30.68 56.36 -35.09
CA GLN A 629 30.01 55.33 -34.29
C GLN A 629 28.95 54.56 -35.11
N ARG A 630 28.37 55.18 -36.15
CA ARG A 630 27.47 54.49 -37.10
C ARG A 630 28.11 53.29 -37.80
N LEU A 631 29.45 53.23 -37.87
CA LEU A 631 30.17 52.10 -38.46
C LEU A 631 30.31 50.96 -37.45
N THR A 632 30.61 51.26 -36.19
CA THR A 632 30.72 50.25 -35.12
C THR A 632 29.37 49.60 -34.84
N VAL A 633 28.28 50.37 -34.67
CA VAL A 633 26.95 49.78 -34.45
C VAL A 633 26.46 48.98 -35.67
N ALA A 634 26.85 49.37 -36.89
CA ALA A 634 26.56 48.60 -38.10
C ALA A 634 27.43 47.33 -38.23
N GLN A 635 28.60 47.26 -37.59
CA GLN A 635 29.38 46.02 -37.46
C GLN A 635 28.73 45.12 -36.42
N ASN A 636 28.41 45.64 -35.24
CA ASN A 636 27.71 44.92 -34.17
C ASN A 636 26.34 44.37 -34.66
N LEU A 637 25.64 45.06 -35.55
CA LEU A 637 24.43 44.53 -36.20
C LEU A 637 24.74 43.23 -36.96
N ILE A 638 25.74 43.28 -37.87
CA ILE A 638 26.14 42.14 -38.71
C ILE A 638 26.61 40.95 -37.89
N ASP A 639 27.28 41.20 -36.76
CA ASP A 639 27.72 40.15 -35.84
C ASP A 639 26.53 39.35 -35.30
N ASN A 640 25.50 40.02 -34.78
CA ASN A 640 24.29 39.43 -34.20
C ASN A 640 23.15 39.26 -35.24
N LEU A 641 23.47 38.88 -36.48
CA LEU A 641 22.47 38.34 -37.42
C LEU A 641 22.50 36.80 -37.39
N PRO A 642 21.36 36.09 -37.60
CA PRO A 642 21.33 34.62 -37.73
C PRO A 642 22.34 34.07 -38.74
N GLU A 643 22.86 32.85 -38.55
CA GLU A 643 23.90 32.25 -39.41
C GLU A 643 23.52 32.17 -40.89
N ASN A 644 22.23 31.96 -41.18
CA ASN A 644 21.68 31.88 -42.55
C ASN A 644 21.62 33.24 -43.27
N SER A 645 22.02 34.34 -42.63
CA SER A 645 21.88 35.71 -43.13
C SER A 645 22.85 36.08 -44.25
N LYS A 646 22.40 36.92 -45.19
CA LYS A 646 23.24 37.57 -46.20
C LYS A 646 23.18 39.09 -46.08
N VAL A 647 24.34 39.74 -46.06
CA VAL A 647 24.47 41.18 -45.84
C VAL A 647 24.87 41.93 -47.11
N GLY A 648 24.26 43.08 -47.34
CA GLY A 648 24.67 44.08 -48.32
C GLY A 648 25.06 45.39 -47.65
N VAL A 649 26.16 46.01 -48.09
CA VAL A 649 26.57 47.34 -47.59
C VAL A 649 26.55 48.35 -48.74
N VAL A 650 25.72 49.39 -48.59
CA VAL A 650 25.55 50.47 -49.56
C VAL A 650 25.75 51.81 -48.84
N LYS A 651 26.57 52.68 -49.42
CA LYS A 651 26.74 54.05 -48.93
C LYS A 651 26.21 55.08 -49.90
N PHE A 652 25.85 56.27 -49.41
CA PHE A 652 25.38 57.36 -50.27
C PHE A 652 25.89 58.73 -49.87
N THR A 653 26.17 59.55 -50.89
CA THR A 653 26.58 60.95 -50.78
C THR A 653 25.81 61.77 -51.85
N SER A 654 26.48 62.61 -52.64
CA SER A 654 25.96 63.13 -53.92
C SER A 654 25.71 62.02 -54.96
N SER A 655 26.12 60.79 -54.68
CA SER A 655 25.94 59.59 -55.49
C SER A 655 25.93 58.34 -54.59
N THR A 656 25.25 57.28 -55.01
CA THR A 656 25.29 55.97 -54.33
C THR A 656 26.56 55.19 -54.67
N THR A 657 27.00 54.32 -53.76
CA THR A 657 28.02 53.29 -54.01
C THR A 657 27.66 52.02 -53.25
N LYS A 658 27.36 50.94 -53.97
CA LYS A 658 27.30 49.59 -53.39
C LYS A 658 28.74 49.16 -53.07
N LEU A 659 29.05 48.87 -51.81
CA LEU A 659 30.39 48.47 -51.36
C LEU A 659 30.58 46.96 -51.53
N THR A 660 29.57 46.17 -51.11
CA THR A 660 29.38 44.80 -51.58
C THR A 660 28.69 44.86 -52.96
N THR A 661 29.12 44.06 -53.93
CA THR A 661 28.53 44.07 -55.30
C THR A 661 27.22 43.30 -55.39
N SER A 662 27.03 42.33 -54.50
CA SER A 662 25.83 41.55 -54.21
C SER A 662 25.59 41.57 -52.70
N LEU A 663 24.64 40.77 -52.21
CA LEU A 663 24.69 40.29 -50.83
C LEU A 663 25.85 39.30 -50.64
N THR A 664 26.24 39.04 -49.39
CA THR A 664 27.28 38.07 -49.00
C THR A 664 26.93 37.44 -47.65
N SER A 665 27.08 36.13 -47.50
CA SER A 665 27.00 35.43 -46.20
C SER A 665 28.30 35.55 -45.40
N ASP A 666 29.42 35.92 -46.03
CA ASP A 666 30.65 36.27 -45.32
C ASP A 666 30.46 37.62 -44.59
N LYS A 667 30.11 37.52 -43.30
CA LYS A 667 29.99 38.62 -42.32
C LYS A 667 31.27 39.45 -42.24
N GLU A 668 32.46 38.84 -42.29
CA GLU A 668 33.74 39.57 -42.22
C GLU A 668 34.00 40.40 -43.48
N THR A 669 33.70 39.87 -44.66
CA THR A 669 33.73 40.66 -45.90
C THR A 669 32.80 41.87 -45.80
N ALA A 670 31.58 41.72 -45.28
CA ALA A 670 30.67 42.84 -45.07
C ALA A 670 31.22 43.88 -44.06
N LYS A 671 31.66 43.44 -42.87
CA LYS A 671 32.26 44.30 -41.84
C LYS A 671 33.51 45.04 -42.31
N SER A 672 34.31 44.46 -43.22
CA SER A 672 35.52 45.08 -43.78
C SER A 672 35.25 46.41 -44.51
N TYR A 673 34.05 46.56 -45.07
CA TYR A 673 33.61 47.78 -45.76
C TYR A 673 33.16 48.89 -44.80
N LEU A 674 32.76 48.55 -43.57
CA LEU A 674 32.30 49.49 -42.53
C LEU A 674 33.48 50.16 -41.82
N THR A 675 34.39 50.76 -42.59
CA THR A 675 35.59 51.42 -42.07
C THR A 675 35.79 52.82 -42.66
N THR A 676 36.51 53.69 -41.95
CA THR A 676 36.82 55.07 -42.37
C THR A 676 37.70 55.16 -43.63
N SER A 677 38.20 54.03 -44.13
CA SER A 677 38.80 53.91 -45.46
C SER A 677 37.76 54.18 -46.56
N TYR A 678 36.55 53.63 -46.38
CA TYR A 678 35.43 53.71 -47.30
C TYR A 678 34.48 54.87 -46.95
N PHE A 679 34.13 55.03 -45.68
CA PHE A 679 33.26 56.10 -45.18
C PHE A 679 34.08 57.33 -44.77
N ARG A 680 33.72 58.51 -45.29
CA ARG A 680 34.49 59.75 -45.16
C ARG A 680 33.65 60.98 -44.82
N SER A 681 32.33 60.85 -44.68
CA SER A 681 31.40 61.92 -44.31
C SER A 681 31.59 63.17 -45.21
N SER A 682 31.37 63.03 -46.52
CA SER A 682 31.62 64.08 -47.51
C SER A 682 30.69 64.00 -48.74
N GLY A 683 30.10 65.13 -49.11
CA GLY A 683 29.18 65.27 -50.25
C GLY A 683 27.79 65.76 -49.84
N GLY A 684 26.86 65.77 -50.79
CA GLY A 684 25.42 65.97 -50.50
C GLY A 684 24.74 64.67 -50.07
N THR A 685 23.41 64.66 -50.05
CA THR A 685 22.61 63.57 -49.47
C THR A 685 21.59 63.05 -50.50
N SER A 686 21.73 61.79 -50.93
CA SER A 686 20.95 61.17 -52.03
C SER A 686 20.36 59.81 -51.65
N MET A 687 19.62 59.80 -50.54
CA MET A 687 19.05 58.62 -49.89
C MET A 687 18.10 57.82 -50.80
N TYR A 688 17.10 58.47 -51.40
CA TYR A 688 16.11 57.75 -52.23
C TYR A 688 16.72 57.06 -53.45
N THR A 689 17.71 57.67 -54.10
CA THR A 689 18.46 57.03 -55.20
C THR A 689 19.30 55.84 -54.73
N ALA A 690 19.74 55.84 -53.47
CA ALA A 690 20.47 54.72 -52.88
C ALA A 690 19.55 53.52 -52.63
N ILE A 691 18.46 53.75 -51.89
CA ILE A 691 17.41 52.76 -51.61
C ILE A 691 16.88 52.14 -52.92
N ASN A 692 16.49 52.98 -53.89
CA ASN A 692 15.97 52.52 -55.18
C ASN A 692 17.00 51.70 -55.98
N SER A 693 18.30 51.90 -55.77
CA SER A 693 19.34 51.05 -56.38
C SER A 693 19.61 49.77 -55.60
N SER A 694 19.33 49.77 -54.28
CA SER A 694 19.59 48.66 -53.36
C SER A 694 18.63 47.49 -53.58
N PHE A 695 17.39 47.74 -54.00
CA PHE A 695 16.44 46.68 -54.36
C PHE A 695 16.95 45.67 -55.41
N SER A 696 17.97 46.04 -56.20
CA SER A 696 18.65 45.14 -57.15
C SER A 696 19.88 44.41 -56.55
N MET A 697 19.89 44.19 -55.24
CA MET A 697 20.90 43.37 -54.53
C MET A 697 20.27 42.15 -53.85
N PHE A 698 19.02 42.26 -53.39
CA PHE A 698 18.21 41.10 -53.00
C PHE A 698 18.18 40.09 -54.13
N GLU A 699 18.13 38.81 -53.78
CA GLU A 699 18.03 37.74 -54.76
C GLU A 699 16.60 37.63 -55.31
N ALA A 700 16.24 36.51 -55.92
CA ALA A 700 14.96 36.38 -56.61
C ALA A 700 13.74 36.50 -55.67
N ALA A 701 12.54 36.56 -56.26
CA ALA A 701 11.28 36.37 -55.55
C ALA A 701 11.12 34.91 -55.11
N ASP A 702 11.98 34.50 -54.17
CA ASP A 702 11.65 33.52 -53.16
C ASP A 702 10.92 34.27 -52.04
N ASP A 703 9.68 33.88 -51.78
CA ASP A 703 8.84 34.48 -50.74
C ASP A 703 9.20 33.93 -49.35
N ASN A 704 10.02 32.86 -49.29
CA ASN A 704 10.58 32.28 -48.08
C ASN A 704 11.96 32.88 -47.73
N ILE A 705 12.27 34.11 -48.14
CA ILE A 705 13.49 34.83 -47.70
C ILE A 705 13.11 36.22 -47.19
N LEU A 706 13.35 36.48 -45.89
CA LEU A 706 12.99 37.73 -45.23
C LEU A 706 13.92 38.85 -45.72
N LYS A 707 13.36 39.92 -46.30
CA LYS A 707 14.14 40.99 -46.94
C LYS A 707 13.96 42.31 -46.19
N MET A 708 15.07 42.89 -45.72
CA MET A 708 15.05 44.12 -44.95
C MET A 708 16.14 45.12 -45.35
N MET A 709 15.89 46.39 -45.07
CA MET A 709 16.82 47.47 -45.37
C MET A 709 16.91 48.47 -44.22
N VAL A 710 18.10 48.59 -43.61
CA VAL A 710 18.37 49.54 -42.52
C VAL A 710 18.98 50.81 -43.10
N VAL A 711 18.25 51.91 -43.06
CA VAL A 711 18.60 53.20 -43.66
C VAL A 711 18.94 54.22 -42.56
N LEU A 712 20.21 54.57 -42.41
CA LEU A 712 20.64 55.61 -41.45
C LEU A 712 20.94 56.91 -42.19
N SER A 713 20.40 58.04 -41.72
CA SER A 713 20.65 59.39 -42.29
C SER A 713 20.42 60.52 -41.28
N ASP A 714 21.22 61.58 -41.37
CA ASP A 714 21.12 62.78 -40.53
C ASP A 714 20.51 64.01 -41.24
N GLY A 715 20.33 63.92 -42.56
CA GLY A 715 20.30 65.09 -43.42
C GLY A 715 19.22 65.04 -44.51
N ALA A 716 18.67 66.21 -44.84
CA ALA A 716 17.59 66.32 -45.82
C ALA A 716 18.04 65.89 -47.24
N THR A 717 17.50 64.78 -47.74
CA THR A 717 17.86 64.22 -49.05
C THR A 717 17.32 65.01 -50.24
N SER A 718 18.05 64.92 -51.35
CA SER A 718 17.52 65.21 -52.69
C SER A 718 16.58 64.09 -53.20
N TYR A 719 15.85 64.37 -54.29
CA TYR A 719 14.99 63.41 -55.02
C TYR A 719 13.77 62.87 -54.24
N THR A 720 13.17 63.67 -53.35
CA THR A 720 11.99 63.29 -52.54
C THR A 720 10.77 62.84 -53.35
N TYR A 721 10.65 63.20 -54.63
CA TYR A 721 9.58 62.70 -55.52
C TYR A 721 9.64 61.17 -55.75
N LEU A 722 10.77 60.52 -55.43
CA LEU A 722 10.92 59.07 -55.48
C LEU A 722 10.29 58.34 -54.30
N HIS A 723 9.84 59.03 -53.24
CA HIS A 723 9.30 58.43 -52.02
C HIS A 723 8.22 57.39 -52.33
N SER A 724 7.17 57.76 -53.06
CA SER A 724 6.06 56.85 -53.38
C SER A 724 6.52 55.66 -54.23
N SER A 725 7.40 55.86 -55.21
CA SER A 725 7.93 54.75 -56.02
C SER A 725 8.83 53.81 -55.21
N VAL A 726 9.56 54.32 -54.22
CA VAL A 726 10.36 53.49 -53.31
C VAL A 726 9.46 52.66 -52.39
N VAL A 727 8.44 53.26 -51.78
CA VAL A 727 7.43 52.54 -50.97
C VAL A 727 6.72 51.47 -51.82
N THR A 728 6.26 51.79 -53.03
CA THR A 728 5.65 50.80 -53.92
C THR A 728 6.62 49.69 -54.31
N THR A 729 7.92 49.98 -54.53
CA THR A 729 8.90 48.94 -54.88
C THR A 729 9.26 48.06 -53.69
N ALA A 730 9.33 48.63 -52.48
CA ALA A 730 9.53 47.89 -51.24
C ALA A 730 8.40 46.87 -51.03
N ASN A 731 7.14 47.34 -51.02
CA ASN A 731 5.98 46.51 -50.73
C ASN A 731 5.74 45.46 -51.83
N ASN A 732 5.98 45.79 -53.10
CA ASN A 732 5.91 44.82 -54.22
C ASN A 732 6.99 43.73 -54.16
N ASN A 733 8.07 43.94 -53.41
CA ASN A 733 9.22 43.03 -53.31
C ASN A 733 9.35 42.39 -51.92
N GLY A 734 8.38 42.59 -51.01
CA GLY A 734 8.42 42.06 -49.64
C GLY A 734 9.50 42.69 -48.73
N VAL A 735 9.96 43.91 -49.02
CA VAL A 735 11.09 44.53 -48.31
C VAL A 735 10.64 45.49 -47.21
N LYS A 736 10.90 45.17 -45.94
CA LYS A 736 10.67 46.10 -44.80
C LYS A 736 11.81 47.12 -44.70
N LEU A 737 11.51 48.43 -44.58
CA LEU A 737 12.53 49.49 -44.40
C LEU A 737 12.56 50.01 -42.96
N TYR A 738 13.70 49.87 -42.30
CA TYR A 738 13.96 50.45 -40.97
C TYR A 738 14.74 51.74 -41.18
N THR A 739 14.32 52.84 -40.54
CA THR A 739 14.94 54.14 -40.79
C THR A 739 15.42 54.78 -39.49
N VAL A 740 16.71 55.12 -39.43
CA VAL A 740 17.37 55.71 -38.27
C VAL A 740 17.70 57.17 -38.59
N GLY A 741 16.92 58.09 -38.02
CA GLY A 741 17.17 59.53 -38.08
C GLY A 741 18.17 59.95 -37.01
N LEU A 742 19.35 60.41 -37.41
CA LEU A 742 20.38 60.91 -36.48
C LEU A 742 20.32 62.43 -36.38
N GLY A 743 19.87 62.97 -35.24
CA GLY A 743 19.79 64.40 -34.95
C GLY A 743 18.49 64.80 -34.23
N SER A 744 18.18 66.10 -34.22
CA SER A 744 17.06 66.62 -33.42
C SER A 744 15.69 66.07 -33.83
N SER A 745 14.91 65.66 -32.83
CA SER A 745 13.47 65.34 -32.92
C SER A 745 12.63 66.41 -33.63
N SER A 746 13.05 67.67 -33.58
CA SER A 746 12.38 68.80 -34.28
C SER A 746 12.59 68.82 -35.80
N SER A 747 13.36 67.88 -36.35
CA SER A 747 13.64 67.75 -37.78
C SER A 747 12.38 67.39 -38.57
N SER A 748 11.79 68.38 -39.23
CA SER A 748 10.67 68.19 -40.17
C SER A 748 11.00 67.20 -41.30
N TYR A 749 12.28 66.98 -41.60
CA TYR A 749 12.73 65.95 -42.53
C TYR A 749 12.41 64.53 -42.04
N PHE A 750 12.66 64.24 -40.76
CA PHE A 750 12.35 62.93 -40.20
C PHE A 750 10.84 62.67 -40.20
N THR A 751 10.03 63.65 -39.76
CA THR A 751 8.57 63.54 -39.72
C THR A 751 7.93 63.45 -41.11
N GLN A 752 8.48 64.10 -42.14
CA GLN A 752 7.90 64.10 -43.50
C GLN A 752 8.44 63.00 -44.41
N TYR A 753 9.61 62.43 -44.14
CA TYR A 753 10.30 61.55 -45.10
C TYR A 753 10.81 60.23 -44.52
N LEU A 754 11.52 60.21 -43.39
CA LEU A 754 12.01 58.93 -42.81
C LEU A 754 10.86 58.17 -42.13
N LYS A 755 10.14 58.80 -41.20
CA LYS A 755 9.04 58.13 -40.48
C LYS A 755 7.97 57.57 -41.43
N PRO A 756 7.44 58.34 -42.41
CA PRO A 756 6.53 57.78 -43.40
C PRO A 756 7.16 56.72 -44.30
N LEU A 757 8.47 56.75 -44.56
CA LEU A 757 9.12 55.75 -45.41
C LEU A 757 9.22 54.39 -44.73
N ALA A 758 9.52 54.33 -43.43
CA ALA A 758 9.51 53.09 -42.68
C ALA A 758 8.07 52.57 -42.49
N ASN A 759 7.20 53.39 -41.88
CA ASN A 759 5.83 53.00 -41.55
C ASN A 759 5.02 52.52 -42.77
N ASN A 760 5.19 53.14 -43.95
CA ASN A 760 4.46 52.72 -45.17
C ASN A 760 5.00 51.41 -45.80
N THR A 761 6.04 50.80 -45.22
CA THR A 761 6.68 49.55 -45.69
C THR A 761 6.72 48.45 -44.61
N GLY A 762 5.96 48.61 -43.52
CA GLY A 762 5.95 47.64 -42.42
C GLY A 762 7.22 47.64 -41.57
N GLY A 763 8.00 48.73 -41.60
CA GLY A 763 9.21 48.90 -40.79
C GLY A 763 9.14 50.08 -39.82
N THR A 764 10.08 50.12 -38.88
CA THR A 764 10.10 51.07 -37.76
C THR A 764 11.00 52.28 -38.03
N PHE A 765 10.59 53.46 -37.55
CA PHE A 765 11.43 54.65 -37.52
C PHE A 765 11.99 54.90 -36.12
N TYR A 766 13.31 55.07 -36.06
CA TYR A 766 14.08 55.35 -34.86
C TYR A 766 14.69 56.75 -34.92
N LEU A 767 14.79 57.39 -33.75
CA LEU A 767 15.42 58.69 -33.60
C LEU A 767 16.59 58.59 -32.62
N ALA A 768 17.80 58.72 -33.14
CA ALA A 768 19.00 58.95 -32.34
C ALA A 768 19.21 60.46 -32.21
N SER A 769 19.02 61.05 -31.03
CA SER A 769 19.25 62.49 -30.82
C SER A 769 20.74 62.85 -30.86
N ASP A 770 21.58 61.90 -30.46
CA ASP A 770 23.03 61.86 -30.66
C ASP A 770 23.49 60.39 -30.86
N THR A 771 24.79 60.18 -31.10
CA THR A 771 25.32 58.87 -31.48
C THR A 771 25.39 57.82 -30.36
N SER A 772 25.25 58.19 -29.08
CA SER A 772 25.21 57.20 -27.99
C SER A 772 24.00 56.26 -28.13
N GLN A 773 22.85 56.84 -28.47
CA GLN A 773 21.58 56.11 -28.66
C GLN A 773 21.59 55.17 -29.87
N LEU A 774 22.59 55.27 -30.76
CA LEU A 774 22.69 54.36 -31.91
C LEU A 774 22.99 52.93 -31.50
N GLU A 775 23.64 52.70 -30.36
CA GLU A 775 23.91 51.33 -29.91
C GLU A 775 22.60 50.62 -29.52
N ASP A 776 21.78 51.26 -28.69
CA ASP A 776 20.51 50.71 -28.21
C ASP A 776 19.46 50.60 -29.33
N ILE A 777 19.44 51.55 -30.28
CA ILE A 777 18.60 51.47 -31.48
C ILE A 777 18.99 50.27 -32.35
N TYR A 778 20.27 49.99 -32.51
CA TYR A 778 20.71 48.83 -33.30
C TYR A 778 20.55 47.51 -32.54
N LYS A 779 20.55 47.51 -31.20
CA LYS A 779 20.12 46.36 -30.37
C LYS A 779 18.62 46.07 -30.50
N ASP A 780 17.76 47.09 -30.48
CA ASP A 780 16.31 46.90 -30.72
C ASP A 780 16.03 46.37 -32.14
N ILE A 781 16.80 46.82 -33.13
CA ILE A 781 16.74 46.25 -34.49
C ILE A 781 17.22 44.78 -34.50
N ASN A 782 18.25 44.40 -33.71
CA ASN A 782 18.69 43.01 -33.60
C ASN A 782 17.68 42.11 -32.87
N LYS A 783 17.11 42.52 -31.73
CA LYS A 783 16.05 41.76 -31.02
C LYS A 783 14.84 41.45 -31.89
N LYS A 784 14.64 42.24 -32.96
CA LYS A 784 13.58 42.06 -33.94
C LYS A 784 14.00 41.25 -35.17
N ILE A 785 15.20 40.68 -35.17
CA ILE A 785 15.70 39.76 -36.21
C ILE A 785 16.01 38.37 -35.59
N ASP A 786 15.99 38.27 -34.27
CA ASP A 786 16.52 37.16 -33.50
C ASP A 786 15.42 36.53 -32.64
N ILE A 787 14.87 35.42 -33.13
CA ILE A 787 13.86 34.56 -32.46
C ILE A 787 14.23 33.07 -32.57
N GLU A 788 15.50 32.80 -32.90
CA GLU A 788 16.10 31.48 -33.14
C GLU A 788 17.39 31.27 -32.33
N THR A 789 17.86 32.29 -31.60
CA THR A 789 18.92 32.12 -30.60
C THR A 789 18.32 31.56 -29.32
N ASP A 790 18.96 30.51 -28.85
CA ASP A 790 18.78 29.77 -27.61
C ASP A 790 20.21 29.75 -27.04
N SER A 791 20.38 30.26 -25.81
CA SER A 791 21.71 30.65 -25.28
C SER A 791 22.35 29.61 -24.36
N ASP A 792 21.55 28.75 -23.73
CA ASP A 792 21.94 27.72 -22.76
C ASP A 792 21.51 26.30 -23.16
N ASN A 793 20.62 26.17 -24.15
CA ASN A 793 20.23 24.96 -24.87
C ASN A 793 19.20 24.08 -24.13
N ASP A 794 18.20 24.72 -23.51
CA ASP A 794 16.99 24.08 -22.94
C ASP A 794 16.00 23.63 -24.05
N GLY A 795 15.80 24.47 -25.07
CA GLY A 795 14.81 24.31 -26.13
C GLY A 795 13.92 25.54 -26.37
N ILE A 796 13.93 26.52 -25.48
CA ILE A 796 13.25 27.81 -25.62
C ILE A 796 14.25 28.83 -26.22
N ALA A 797 13.75 29.88 -26.87
CA ALA A 797 14.60 30.94 -27.42
C ALA A 797 14.63 32.17 -26.51
N ASP A 798 15.78 32.86 -26.48
CA ASP A 798 16.16 34.12 -25.81
C ASP A 798 15.04 35.18 -25.71
N TYR A 799 14.14 35.16 -26.69
CA TYR A 799 13.05 36.08 -26.92
C TYR A 799 11.73 35.65 -26.24
N TYR A 800 11.42 34.36 -26.23
CA TYR A 800 10.22 33.84 -25.58
C TYR A 800 10.41 33.81 -24.06
N GLU A 801 11.57 33.39 -23.58
CA GLU A 801 11.95 33.48 -22.16
C GLU A 801 11.75 34.87 -21.56
N GLU A 802 12.11 35.94 -22.29
CA GLU A 802 11.92 37.32 -21.83
C GLU A 802 10.45 37.82 -21.88
N ASN A 803 9.56 37.13 -22.62
CA ASN A 803 8.25 37.67 -23.07
C ASN A 803 7.09 36.63 -23.14
N MET A 804 7.21 35.45 -22.51
CA MET A 804 6.22 34.37 -22.59
C MET A 804 4.99 34.69 -21.73
N VAL A 805 3.80 34.52 -22.30
CA VAL A 805 2.53 34.77 -21.62
C VAL A 805 1.86 33.42 -21.33
N MET A 806 1.55 33.15 -20.07
CA MET A 806 0.79 31.97 -19.64
C MET A 806 -0.66 32.03 -20.13
N PHE A 807 -1.38 30.90 -20.07
CA PHE A 807 -2.81 30.87 -20.39
C PHE A 807 -3.66 31.77 -19.47
N ASN A 808 -3.22 32.00 -18.24
CA ASN A 808 -3.85 32.92 -17.28
C ASN A 808 -3.57 34.41 -17.63
N GLY A 809 -2.72 34.70 -18.62
CA GLY A 809 -2.38 36.05 -19.06
C GLY A 809 -1.25 36.73 -18.28
N VAL A 810 -0.66 36.05 -17.29
CA VAL A 810 0.57 36.48 -16.60
C VAL A 810 1.78 36.31 -17.53
N THR A 811 2.83 37.12 -17.36
CA THR A 811 4.07 37.01 -18.13
C THR A 811 5.21 36.48 -17.25
N ILE A 812 5.56 35.21 -17.40
CA ILE A 812 6.73 34.59 -16.77
C ILE A 812 8.03 35.01 -17.46
N LYS A 813 9.15 34.88 -16.75
CA LYS A 813 10.49 35.30 -17.20
C LYS A 813 11.59 34.39 -16.69
N LEU A 814 12.12 33.62 -17.62
CA LEU A 814 13.18 32.65 -17.45
C LEU A 814 14.57 33.32 -17.58
N ASP A 815 15.65 32.68 -17.13
CA ASP A 815 17.03 33.19 -17.30
C ASP A 815 17.88 32.33 -18.23
N LYS A 816 17.65 32.44 -19.55
CA LYS A 816 18.49 32.47 -20.79
C LYS A 816 20.02 32.40 -20.75
N ASN A 817 20.60 32.06 -19.62
CA ASN A 817 22.00 31.75 -19.36
C ASN A 817 22.11 30.54 -18.41
N ASN A 818 20.99 29.89 -18.07
CA ASN A 818 20.73 28.94 -17.00
C ASN A 818 19.45 28.14 -17.35
N PRO A 819 19.56 26.95 -17.97
CA PRO A 819 18.46 26.25 -18.64
C PRO A 819 17.60 25.41 -17.67
N ASP A 820 17.48 25.87 -16.43
CA ASP A 820 17.20 25.13 -15.19
C ASP A 820 16.92 26.23 -14.13
N SER A 821 15.83 26.99 -14.32
CA SER A 821 15.65 28.37 -13.78
C SER A 821 15.50 28.47 -12.25
N ASP A 822 14.81 27.53 -11.61
CA ASP A 822 14.69 27.39 -10.15
C ASP A 822 15.84 26.55 -9.57
N GLY A 823 16.08 25.37 -10.14
CA GLY A 823 17.18 24.47 -9.80
C GLY A 823 16.78 23.04 -9.44
N ASP A 824 15.55 22.59 -9.75
CA ASP A 824 15.03 21.29 -9.32
C ASP A 824 15.80 20.10 -9.96
N GLY A 825 16.01 20.14 -11.28
CA GLY A 825 16.65 19.09 -12.07
C GLY A 825 16.07 18.87 -13.47
N LEU A 826 14.88 19.40 -13.74
CA LEU A 826 14.29 19.56 -15.06
C LEU A 826 15.01 20.67 -15.85
N LEU A 827 14.41 21.09 -16.96
CA LEU A 827 14.86 22.22 -17.76
C LEU A 827 13.60 23.00 -18.16
N ASP A 828 13.67 24.32 -18.25
CA ASP A 828 12.52 25.16 -18.59
C ASP A 828 11.83 24.69 -19.90
N GLY A 829 12.64 24.23 -20.87
CA GLY A 829 12.19 23.67 -22.15
C GLY A 829 11.75 22.19 -22.14
N GLU A 830 12.01 21.43 -21.07
CA GLU A 830 11.38 20.12 -20.81
C GLU A 830 9.99 20.32 -20.15
N GLU A 831 9.80 21.36 -19.31
CA GLU A 831 8.52 21.70 -18.65
C GLU A 831 7.52 22.43 -19.57
N VAL A 832 8.00 23.33 -20.44
CA VAL A 832 7.16 24.09 -21.39
C VAL A 832 6.83 23.24 -22.64
N ALA A 833 6.00 22.22 -22.46
CA ALA A 833 5.70 21.18 -23.45
C ALA A 833 5.30 21.66 -24.88
N GLU A 834 4.59 22.78 -25.04
CA GLU A 834 4.36 23.35 -26.38
C GLU A 834 4.16 24.88 -26.41
N LEU A 835 5.02 25.57 -27.16
CA LEU A 835 4.83 26.98 -27.53
C LEU A 835 3.75 27.12 -28.62
N ASN A 836 2.60 27.67 -28.23
CA ASN A 836 1.43 27.89 -29.10
C ASN A 836 1.49 29.27 -29.78
N TYR A 837 1.53 29.30 -31.12
CA TYR A 837 1.71 30.51 -31.93
C TYR A 837 0.42 30.97 -32.63
N GLN A 838 -0.30 31.93 -32.03
CA GLN A 838 -1.50 32.52 -32.64
C GLN A 838 -1.13 33.76 -33.47
N TYR A 839 -1.23 33.69 -34.80
CA TYR A 839 -0.91 34.83 -35.70
C TYR A 839 -2.14 35.66 -36.08
N ASN A 840 -1.96 36.98 -36.21
CA ASN A 840 -3.00 37.86 -36.75
C ASN A 840 -3.24 37.62 -38.26
N ALA A 841 -4.32 38.18 -38.80
CA ALA A 841 -4.82 37.85 -40.14
C ALA A 841 -3.88 38.21 -41.32
N ASP A 842 -2.85 39.04 -41.11
CA ASP A 842 -1.79 39.34 -42.09
C ASP A 842 -0.38 38.88 -41.67
N LYS A 843 -0.29 38.11 -40.57
CA LYS A 843 0.96 37.60 -39.96
C LYS A 843 1.99 38.68 -39.63
N THR A 844 1.54 39.89 -39.30
CA THR A 844 2.40 40.97 -38.80
C THR A 844 2.62 40.92 -37.29
N GLN A 845 1.78 40.18 -36.56
CA GLN A 845 1.81 40.07 -35.11
C GLN A 845 1.48 38.64 -34.67
N VAL A 846 1.93 38.25 -33.48
CA VAL A 846 1.62 36.98 -32.83
C VAL A 846 1.22 37.19 -31.38
N ILE A 847 0.54 36.20 -30.80
CA ILE A 847 0.51 35.92 -29.37
C ILE A 847 1.21 34.55 -29.22
N VAL A 848 2.15 34.44 -28.27
CA VAL A 848 2.80 33.16 -27.92
C VAL A 848 2.35 32.80 -26.50
N THR A 849 1.85 31.59 -26.33
CA THR A 849 1.53 31.03 -25.00
C THR A 849 2.21 29.68 -24.84
N GLY A 850 2.82 29.42 -23.69
CA GLY A 850 3.25 28.07 -23.33
C GLY A 850 2.05 27.23 -22.88
N LYS A 851 1.96 25.98 -23.33
CA LYS A 851 1.40 24.91 -22.51
C LYS A 851 2.51 24.42 -21.60
N LEU A 852 2.21 24.35 -20.31
CA LEU A 852 3.11 23.91 -19.25
C LEU A 852 2.78 22.46 -18.85
N LEU A 853 3.78 21.77 -18.31
CA LEU A 853 3.64 20.56 -17.51
C LEU A 853 3.72 20.90 -16.02
N SER A 854 4.62 21.82 -15.67
CA SER A 854 4.85 22.34 -14.31
C SER A 854 5.38 23.80 -14.39
N ASN A 855 5.98 24.34 -13.32
CA ASN A 855 6.29 25.77 -13.20
C ASN A 855 7.82 26.08 -13.15
N PRO A 856 8.43 26.57 -14.27
CA PRO A 856 9.88 26.79 -14.41
C PRO A 856 10.44 28.02 -13.67
N LEU A 857 9.94 28.24 -12.45
CA LEU A 857 10.32 29.29 -11.50
C LEU A 857 10.17 28.85 -10.03
N GLU A 858 9.59 27.68 -9.74
CA GLU A 858 9.26 27.20 -8.37
C GLU A 858 9.54 25.69 -8.28
N GLU A 859 10.45 25.27 -7.38
CA GLU A 859 11.00 23.89 -7.26
C GLU A 859 9.96 22.77 -6.95
N ASP A 860 8.69 23.14 -6.79
CA ASP A 860 7.56 22.39 -6.21
C ASP A 860 6.31 23.17 -6.66
N THR A 861 5.60 22.67 -7.68
CA THR A 861 4.64 23.49 -8.46
C THR A 861 3.28 23.69 -7.80
N ASP A 862 2.74 22.67 -7.12
CA ASP A 862 1.44 22.78 -6.40
C ASP A 862 1.57 22.89 -4.88
N GLY A 863 2.76 22.68 -4.31
CA GLY A 863 3.07 22.97 -2.91
C GLY A 863 2.82 21.82 -1.95
N ASP A 864 2.78 20.57 -2.44
CA ASP A 864 2.58 19.37 -1.61
C ASP A 864 3.82 18.96 -0.80
N GLY A 865 5.02 19.32 -1.27
CA GLY A 865 6.32 19.01 -0.68
C GLY A 865 7.21 18.02 -1.46
N ILE A 866 6.81 17.56 -2.64
CA ILE A 866 7.67 16.91 -3.65
C ILE A 866 8.16 18.00 -4.64
N SER A 867 9.22 17.73 -5.39
CA SER A 867 9.70 18.57 -6.49
C SER A 867 9.38 17.94 -7.85
N ASP A 868 9.13 18.75 -8.87
CA ASP A 868 8.74 18.31 -10.22
C ASP A 868 9.61 17.16 -10.82
N GLU A 869 10.96 17.14 -10.66
CA GLU A 869 11.80 15.99 -11.09
C GLU A 869 11.48 14.69 -10.31
N GLU A 870 11.20 14.78 -9.00
CA GLU A 870 10.89 13.61 -8.17
C GLU A 870 9.49 13.07 -8.47
N GLU A 871 8.51 13.95 -8.68
CA GLU A 871 7.15 13.63 -9.12
C GLU A 871 7.11 12.86 -10.45
N LEU A 872 7.73 13.42 -11.49
CA LEU A 872 7.85 12.78 -12.81
C LEU A 872 8.69 11.47 -12.77
N VAL A 873 9.33 11.17 -11.64
CA VAL A 873 10.03 9.90 -11.35
C VAL A 873 9.17 8.92 -10.54
N ILE A 874 8.24 9.37 -9.69
CA ILE A 874 7.29 8.48 -8.99
C ILE A 874 6.07 8.13 -9.85
N GLY A 875 5.50 9.11 -10.57
CA GLY A 875 4.38 8.93 -11.52
C GLY A 875 3.21 9.91 -11.38
N THR A 876 3.29 10.88 -10.46
CA THR A 876 2.27 11.90 -10.16
C THR A 876 2.23 12.99 -11.24
N ASP A 877 1.26 13.91 -11.18
CA ASP A 877 1.11 15.00 -12.17
C ASP A 877 1.33 16.40 -11.54
N PRO A 878 2.52 17.05 -11.70
CA PRO A 878 3.01 18.25 -10.97
C PRO A 878 2.20 19.56 -10.97
N LYS A 879 0.87 19.52 -10.92
CA LYS A 879 -0.07 20.64 -10.75
C LYS A 879 -1.40 20.14 -10.14
N ASP A 880 -1.39 19.04 -9.41
CA ASP A 880 -2.57 18.34 -8.90
C ASP A 880 -2.16 17.63 -7.61
N ASP A 881 -2.44 18.26 -6.47
CA ASP A 881 -1.72 18.06 -5.21
C ASP A 881 -2.21 16.84 -4.38
N ASP A 882 -2.89 15.93 -5.10
CA ASP A 882 -3.66 14.73 -4.75
C ASP A 882 -3.98 13.98 -6.08
N THR A 883 -3.02 13.26 -6.67
CA THR A 883 -3.08 12.72 -8.05
C THR A 883 -4.23 11.72 -8.26
N ASP A 884 -4.60 10.94 -7.24
CA ASP A 884 -5.67 9.93 -7.35
C ASP A 884 -7.04 10.35 -6.75
N ASN A 885 -7.09 11.52 -6.10
CA ASN A 885 -8.28 12.19 -5.58
C ASN A 885 -8.92 11.44 -4.39
N ASP A 886 -8.11 10.85 -3.51
CA ASP A 886 -8.51 10.26 -2.22
C ASP A 886 -8.69 11.32 -1.10
N GLY A 887 -8.01 12.47 -1.19
CA GLY A 887 -8.01 13.53 -0.18
C GLY A 887 -6.84 13.50 0.81
N LEU A 888 -5.87 12.59 0.63
CA LEU A 888 -4.48 12.79 1.04
C LEU A 888 -3.77 13.75 0.08
N LYS A 889 -2.43 13.73 0.08
CA LYS A 889 -1.58 14.54 -0.80
C LYS A 889 -0.37 13.69 -1.17
N ASP A 890 0.07 13.75 -2.41
CA ASP A 890 1.13 12.88 -2.91
C ASP A 890 2.42 12.97 -2.06
N GLY A 891 2.79 14.16 -1.61
CA GLY A 891 3.96 14.46 -0.76
C GLY A 891 3.77 14.10 0.71
N PHE A 892 2.51 14.01 1.18
CA PHE A 892 2.21 13.34 2.45
C PHE A 892 2.44 11.84 2.29
N GLU A 893 1.87 11.22 1.26
CA GLU A 893 1.93 9.78 1.03
C GLU A 893 3.35 9.28 0.76
N TYR A 894 4.09 9.95 -0.12
CA TYR A 894 5.51 9.70 -0.38
C TYR A 894 6.37 9.85 0.89
N THR A 895 5.98 10.74 1.81
CA THR A 895 6.63 10.89 3.13
C THR A 895 6.27 9.76 4.10
N TYR A 896 5.02 9.30 4.10
CA TYR A 896 4.49 8.27 5.01
C TYR A 896 4.53 6.83 4.46
N TRP A 897 4.95 6.68 3.20
CA TRP A 897 5.08 5.44 2.44
C TRP A 897 3.75 4.79 2.05
N TYR A 898 2.77 5.60 1.63
CA TYR A 898 1.56 5.19 0.89
C TYR A 898 1.83 5.28 -0.64
N ASP A 899 0.86 4.99 -1.53
CA ASP A 899 1.07 4.94 -3.00
C ASP A 899 0.11 5.93 -3.71
N PRO A 900 0.56 7.15 -4.08
CA PRO A 900 -0.29 8.30 -4.49
C PRO A 900 -0.80 8.19 -5.95
N LEU A 901 -1.33 7.01 -6.28
CA LEU A 901 -1.77 6.58 -7.61
C LEU A 901 -2.91 5.55 -7.56
N GLU A 902 -3.25 5.00 -6.39
CA GLU A 902 -4.30 3.99 -6.17
C GLU A 902 -5.02 4.20 -4.82
N ASN A 903 -6.10 5.01 -4.81
CA ASN A 903 -6.94 5.40 -3.66
C ASN A 903 -7.58 4.30 -2.77
N ASP A 904 -7.22 3.03 -2.96
CA ASP A 904 -7.60 1.84 -2.18
C ASP A 904 -6.54 0.78 -2.49
N VAL A 905 -5.33 0.96 -1.91
CA VAL A 905 -4.10 0.28 -2.37
C VAL A 905 -4.16 -1.26 -2.22
N ASP A 906 -5.03 -1.78 -1.35
CA ASP A 906 -5.23 -3.23 -1.19
C ASP A 906 -6.56 -3.78 -1.74
N GLY A 907 -7.51 -2.90 -2.09
CA GLY A 907 -8.74 -3.21 -2.83
C GLY A 907 -9.89 -3.74 -1.96
N ASP A 908 -9.98 -3.35 -0.69
CA ASP A 908 -11.03 -3.80 0.24
C ASP A 908 -12.33 -2.99 0.17
N GLY A 909 -12.26 -1.77 -0.38
CA GLY A 909 -13.36 -0.81 -0.47
C GLY A 909 -13.29 0.36 0.52
N ARG A 910 -12.16 0.55 1.20
CA ARG A 910 -11.83 1.70 2.07
C ARG A 910 -10.69 2.48 1.43
N SER A 911 -10.70 3.81 1.54
CA SER A 911 -9.59 4.63 1.00
C SER A 911 -8.47 4.84 2.00
N ASP A 912 -7.25 5.07 1.52
CA ASP A 912 -6.05 5.33 2.32
C ASP A 912 -6.26 6.50 3.32
N LEU A 913 -6.99 7.55 2.94
CA LEU A 913 -7.42 8.63 3.85
C LEU A 913 -8.28 8.10 5.02
N LYS A 914 -9.27 7.25 4.75
CA LYS A 914 -10.15 6.68 5.77
C LYS A 914 -9.41 5.70 6.67
N GLU A 915 -8.49 4.93 6.10
CA GLU A 915 -7.59 4.02 6.82
C GLU A 915 -6.66 4.80 7.76
N TYR A 916 -6.06 5.89 7.28
CA TYR A 916 -5.23 6.80 8.08
C TYR A 916 -6.01 7.47 9.22
N GLN A 917 -7.26 7.87 8.99
CA GLN A 917 -8.15 8.44 10.01
C GLN A 917 -8.52 7.42 11.11
N ASP A 918 -8.86 6.19 10.72
CA ASP A 918 -9.24 5.11 11.65
C ASP A 918 -8.01 4.49 12.34
N GLY A 919 -6.80 4.69 11.80
CA GLY A 919 -5.54 4.19 12.32
C GLY A 919 -5.18 2.76 11.91
N THR A 920 -5.74 2.29 10.78
CA THR A 920 -5.42 1.01 10.14
C THR A 920 -4.17 1.14 9.23
N ASP A 921 -3.89 0.12 8.42
CA ASP A 921 -2.71 0.00 7.55
C ASP A 921 -3.23 -0.27 6.13
N PRO A 922 -3.07 0.66 5.15
CA PRO A 922 -3.72 0.56 3.83
C PRO A 922 -3.07 -0.46 2.88
N TYR A 923 -2.08 -1.21 3.34
CA TYR A 923 -1.49 -2.34 2.60
C TYR A 923 -1.97 -3.71 3.12
N MET A 924 -3.10 -3.79 3.83
CA MET A 924 -3.39 -4.89 4.77
C MET A 924 -4.85 -5.45 4.79
N TYR A 925 -5.68 -5.11 3.82
CA TYR A 925 -6.99 -5.69 3.49
C TYR A 925 -7.89 -5.85 4.72
N ASN A 926 -8.36 -4.72 5.23
CA ASN A 926 -8.92 -4.53 6.57
C ASN A 926 -10.36 -5.07 6.77
N LYS A 927 -10.65 -6.22 6.15
CA LYS A 927 -11.83 -7.03 6.45
C LYS A 927 -11.84 -7.62 7.86
N ASP A 928 -13.06 -7.71 8.39
CA ASP A 928 -13.38 -8.42 9.62
C ASP A 928 -12.88 -9.87 9.65
N TRP A 929 -12.40 -10.32 10.82
CA TRP A 929 -11.78 -11.63 11.01
C TRP A 929 -12.70 -12.83 10.66
N TYR A 930 -14.02 -12.64 10.74
CA TYR A 930 -15.00 -13.66 10.39
C TYR A 930 -15.23 -13.76 8.87
N GLU A 931 -15.01 -12.69 8.09
CA GLU A 931 -15.03 -12.75 6.62
C GLU A 931 -13.79 -13.51 6.13
N TYR A 932 -12.63 -13.23 6.71
CA TYR A 932 -11.38 -13.99 6.54
C TYR A 932 -11.57 -15.50 6.80
N ALA A 933 -12.25 -15.86 7.88
CA ALA A 933 -12.59 -17.25 8.20
C ALA A 933 -13.59 -17.85 7.20
N TRP A 934 -14.59 -17.07 6.75
CA TRP A 934 -15.61 -17.53 5.82
C TRP A 934 -15.04 -17.81 4.41
N ASP A 935 -14.19 -16.93 3.89
CA ASP A 935 -13.51 -17.12 2.60
C ASP A 935 -12.57 -18.35 2.65
N PHE A 936 -11.82 -18.52 3.75
CA PHE A 936 -11.03 -19.72 3.97
C PHE A 936 -11.90 -21.00 3.95
N ILE A 937 -13.04 -20.99 4.64
CA ILE A 937 -14.00 -22.12 4.66
C ILE A 937 -14.59 -22.38 3.28
N CYS A 938 -14.96 -21.33 2.52
CA CYS A 938 -15.46 -21.45 1.15
C CYS A 938 -14.41 -22.07 0.23
N GLY A 939 -13.16 -21.60 0.29
CA GLY A 939 -12.03 -22.20 -0.43
C GLY A 939 -11.76 -23.65 -0.04
N PHE A 940 -11.86 -23.98 1.24
CA PHE A 940 -11.60 -25.31 1.79
C PHE A 940 -12.69 -26.34 1.44
N VAL A 941 -13.96 -25.95 1.51
CA VAL A 941 -15.12 -26.86 1.35
C VAL A 941 -15.62 -26.91 -0.10
N ALA A 942 -15.73 -25.77 -0.79
CA ALA A 942 -16.32 -25.71 -2.12
C ALA A 942 -15.28 -25.78 -3.25
N GLY A 943 -14.10 -25.20 -3.03
CA GLY A 943 -13.09 -25.01 -4.07
C GLY A 943 -13.61 -24.25 -5.29
N ASP A 944 -13.14 -24.65 -6.48
CA ASP A 944 -13.35 -24.07 -7.81
C ASP A 944 -14.82 -24.11 -8.31
N PHE A 945 -15.78 -24.35 -7.42
CA PHE A 945 -17.18 -24.65 -7.77
C PHE A 945 -18.19 -23.59 -7.28
N ILE A 946 -17.78 -22.67 -6.41
CA ILE A 946 -18.65 -21.61 -5.85
C ILE A 946 -17.93 -20.24 -5.79
N ALA A 947 -16.63 -20.22 -5.48
CA ALA A 947 -15.86 -18.98 -5.38
C ALA A 947 -15.07 -18.71 -6.68
N ASP A 948 -15.42 -17.63 -7.38
CA ASP A 948 -14.59 -16.98 -8.42
C ASP A 948 -13.68 -15.87 -7.80
N THR A 949 -13.67 -15.71 -6.47
CA THR A 949 -12.86 -14.74 -5.73
C THR A 949 -11.40 -15.18 -5.59
N ASP A 950 -10.46 -14.27 -5.86
CA ASP A 950 -9.01 -14.50 -5.79
C ASP A 950 -8.39 -14.14 -4.42
N SER A 951 -9.19 -14.07 -3.36
CA SER A 951 -8.72 -13.68 -2.03
C SER A 951 -7.70 -14.71 -1.48
N LEU A 952 -6.66 -14.21 -0.82
CA LEU A 952 -5.61 -15.06 -0.25
C LEU A 952 -6.17 -16.13 0.73
N PRO A 953 -7.19 -15.86 1.58
CA PRO A 953 -7.81 -16.88 2.42
C PRO A 953 -8.52 -17.97 1.62
N THR A 954 -9.26 -17.61 0.57
CA THR A 954 -9.93 -18.57 -0.32
C THR A 954 -8.91 -19.51 -0.97
N ILE A 955 -7.81 -18.98 -1.51
CA ILE A 955 -6.74 -19.82 -2.06
C ILE A 955 -6.07 -20.66 -0.97
N MET A 956 -5.93 -20.14 0.25
CA MET A 956 -5.36 -20.89 1.37
C MET A 956 -6.25 -22.07 1.81
N GLY A 957 -7.58 -21.92 1.77
CA GLY A 957 -8.54 -23.01 1.94
C GLY A 957 -8.42 -24.07 0.84
N GLN A 958 -8.35 -23.64 -0.43
CA GLN A 958 -8.15 -24.54 -1.57
C GLN A 958 -6.82 -25.32 -1.48
N ILE A 959 -5.78 -24.70 -0.95
CA ILE A 959 -4.44 -25.29 -0.76
C ILE A 959 -4.43 -26.26 0.41
N THR A 960 -4.96 -25.89 1.57
CA THR A 960 -5.00 -26.75 2.76
C THR A 960 -5.89 -27.99 2.54
N SER A 961 -7.04 -27.86 1.88
CA SER A 961 -7.85 -29.00 1.42
C SER A 961 -7.15 -29.91 0.40
N SER A 962 -6.03 -29.45 -0.18
CA SER A 962 -5.18 -30.21 -1.12
C SER A 962 -3.92 -30.79 -0.46
N PHE A 963 -3.71 -30.60 0.85
CA PHE A 963 -2.56 -31.13 1.60
C PHE A 963 -2.92 -32.12 2.72
N ILE A 964 -4.20 -32.29 3.05
CA ILE A 964 -4.67 -33.34 3.98
C ILE A 964 -4.64 -34.70 3.26
N PRO A 965 -3.87 -35.70 3.73
CA PRO A 965 -3.65 -36.96 3.01
C PRO A 965 -4.77 -38.01 3.23
N PHE A 966 -6.02 -37.58 3.31
CA PHE A 966 -7.19 -38.47 3.45
C PHE A 966 -8.33 -38.08 2.50
N VAL A 967 -8.64 -39.01 1.58
CA VAL A 967 -9.86 -39.09 0.73
C VAL A 967 -10.18 -37.85 -0.13
N ASP A 968 -9.75 -37.85 -1.40
CA ASP A 968 -10.31 -36.92 -2.41
C ASP A 968 -11.74 -37.35 -2.79
N ILE A 969 -12.71 -36.85 -2.01
CA ILE A 969 -14.15 -37.11 -2.17
C ILE A 969 -14.64 -36.79 -3.59
N ARG A 970 -13.98 -35.88 -4.31
CA ARG A 970 -14.34 -35.46 -5.67
C ARG A 970 -14.27 -36.61 -6.68
N ASP A 971 -13.27 -37.49 -6.60
CA ASP A 971 -13.17 -38.65 -7.50
C ASP A 971 -14.18 -39.75 -7.15
N VAL A 972 -14.56 -39.90 -5.88
CA VAL A 972 -15.61 -40.84 -5.45
C VAL A 972 -16.98 -40.36 -5.95
N VAL A 973 -17.30 -39.07 -5.73
CA VAL A 973 -18.54 -38.44 -6.22
C VAL A 973 -18.59 -38.46 -7.75
N GLY A 974 -17.51 -38.11 -8.44
CA GLY A 974 -17.43 -38.12 -9.90
C GLY A 974 -17.72 -39.49 -10.53
N ASN A 975 -17.22 -40.57 -9.94
CA ASN A 975 -17.51 -41.93 -10.42
C ASN A 975 -18.93 -42.40 -10.04
N CYS A 976 -19.44 -42.03 -8.87
CA CYS A 976 -20.81 -42.33 -8.43
C CYS A 976 -21.88 -41.61 -9.27
N VAL A 977 -21.64 -40.35 -9.69
CA VAL A 977 -22.51 -39.56 -10.58
C VAL A 977 -22.54 -40.15 -12.00
N ASN A 978 -21.43 -40.70 -12.48
CA ASN A 978 -21.36 -41.39 -13.78
C ASN A 978 -21.77 -42.88 -13.70
N GLY A 979 -22.02 -43.42 -12.52
CA GLY A 979 -22.53 -44.78 -12.29
C GLY A 979 -21.50 -45.91 -12.32
N ASP A 980 -20.20 -45.62 -12.26
CA ASP A 980 -19.13 -46.64 -12.24
C ASP A 980 -18.67 -46.95 -10.81
N TYR A 981 -19.58 -47.55 -10.04
CA TYR A 981 -19.38 -47.91 -8.64
C TYR A 981 -18.23 -48.92 -8.41
N ALA A 982 -17.79 -49.61 -9.46
CA ALA A 982 -16.65 -50.54 -9.38
C ALA A 982 -15.31 -49.79 -9.33
N PHE A 983 -15.19 -48.63 -9.98
CA PHE A 983 -14.02 -47.76 -9.83
C PHE A 983 -14.07 -46.93 -8.55
N ALA A 984 -15.25 -46.43 -8.14
CA ALA A 984 -15.41 -45.75 -6.85
C ALA A 984 -14.93 -46.64 -5.67
N GLY A 985 -15.29 -47.94 -5.68
CA GLY A 985 -14.83 -48.91 -4.68
C GLY A 985 -13.35 -49.32 -4.79
N LEU A 986 -12.66 -49.02 -5.91
CA LEU A 986 -11.21 -49.24 -6.04
C LEU A 986 -10.40 -48.03 -5.56
N SER A 987 -10.88 -46.80 -5.81
CA SER A 987 -10.27 -45.58 -5.27
C SER A 987 -10.31 -45.55 -3.74
N ALA A 988 -11.38 -46.08 -3.14
CA ALA A 988 -11.53 -46.18 -1.68
C ALA A 988 -10.59 -47.20 -0.99
N LEU A 989 -9.81 -48.00 -1.73
CA LEU A 989 -9.00 -49.11 -1.18
C LEU A 989 -7.47 -48.91 -1.27
N GLY A 990 -6.98 -47.70 -1.59
CA GLY A 990 -5.64 -47.24 -1.20
C GLY A 990 -4.39 -48.02 -1.67
N LEU A 991 -4.46 -48.79 -2.77
CA LEU A 991 -3.40 -49.74 -3.16
C LEU A 991 -2.41 -49.27 -4.26
N ALA A 992 -1.86 -48.06 -4.13
CA ALA A 992 -0.51 -47.71 -4.61
C ALA A 992 -0.09 -46.28 -4.22
N PRO A 993 1.16 -46.03 -3.76
CA PRO A 993 1.71 -44.68 -3.71
C PRO A 993 2.06 -44.20 -5.13
N VAL A 994 1.25 -43.30 -5.68
CA VAL A 994 1.44 -42.73 -7.02
C VAL A 994 1.91 -41.28 -6.91
N VAL A 995 2.88 -40.90 -7.73
CA VAL A 995 3.54 -39.57 -7.70
C VAL A 995 2.67 -38.53 -8.45
N GLY A 996 1.39 -38.42 -8.06
CA GLY A 996 0.35 -37.68 -8.79
C GLY A 996 -0.01 -36.34 -8.18
N ASP A 997 -0.61 -36.32 -6.99
CA ASP A 997 -1.40 -35.17 -6.53
C ASP A 997 -0.58 -33.92 -6.21
N GLY A 998 0.69 -34.07 -5.80
CA GLY A 998 1.63 -32.94 -5.68
C GLY A 998 1.82 -32.15 -6.99
N ALA A 999 1.54 -32.74 -8.15
CA ALA A 999 1.53 -32.01 -9.43
C ALA A 999 0.20 -31.29 -9.68
N LYS A 1000 -0.94 -31.78 -9.17
CA LYS A 1000 -2.22 -31.04 -9.20
C LYS A 1000 -2.13 -29.77 -8.35
N THR A 1001 -1.64 -29.89 -7.11
CA THR A 1001 -1.54 -28.76 -6.17
C THR A 1001 -0.51 -27.73 -6.64
N ALA A 1002 0.63 -28.17 -7.15
CA ALA A 1002 1.59 -27.30 -7.83
C ALA A 1002 1.00 -26.64 -9.10
N GLY A 1003 0.10 -27.31 -9.82
CA GLY A 1003 -0.68 -26.74 -10.92
C GLY A 1003 -1.53 -25.56 -10.47
N LYS A 1004 -2.28 -25.71 -9.38
CA LYS A 1004 -3.09 -24.62 -8.81
C LYS A 1004 -2.27 -23.43 -8.32
N ILE A 1005 -1.22 -23.69 -7.54
CA ILE A 1005 -0.30 -22.64 -7.05
C ILE A 1005 0.34 -21.92 -8.25
N GLY A 1006 0.74 -22.65 -9.29
CA GLY A 1006 1.20 -22.08 -10.56
C GLY A 1006 0.19 -21.14 -11.20
N LYS A 1007 -1.06 -21.56 -11.37
CA LYS A 1007 -2.11 -20.74 -11.99
C LYS A 1007 -2.48 -19.51 -11.19
N PHE A 1008 -2.49 -19.57 -9.86
CA PHE A 1008 -2.73 -18.40 -9.03
C PHE A 1008 -1.63 -17.35 -9.22
N VAL A 1009 -0.35 -17.77 -9.18
CA VAL A 1009 0.80 -16.89 -9.42
C VAL A 1009 0.84 -16.38 -10.88
N VAL A 1010 0.33 -17.11 -11.86
CA VAL A 1010 0.14 -16.62 -13.25
C VAL A 1010 -1.02 -15.63 -13.38
N LYS A 1011 -2.09 -15.78 -12.59
CA LYS A 1011 -3.28 -14.90 -12.65
C LYS A 1011 -3.07 -13.58 -11.90
N ASN A 1012 -2.31 -13.62 -10.81
CA ASN A 1012 -1.96 -12.46 -9.97
C ASN A 1012 -0.49 -12.07 -10.24
N ILE A 1013 0.03 -12.26 -11.46
CA ILE A 1013 1.47 -12.13 -11.79
C ILE A 1013 2.02 -10.71 -11.54
N ASP A 1014 1.13 -9.72 -11.62
CA ASP A 1014 1.40 -8.30 -11.41
C ASP A 1014 1.23 -7.90 -9.92
N ASP A 1015 0.53 -8.71 -9.12
CA ASP A 1015 0.29 -8.52 -7.68
C ASP A 1015 1.31 -9.31 -6.84
N ILE A 1016 2.40 -8.59 -6.54
CA ILE A 1016 3.61 -9.13 -5.93
C ILE A 1016 3.53 -9.29 -4.40
N PRO A 1017 2.86 -8.41 -3.61
CA PRO A 1017 2.63 -8.63 -2.19
C PRO A 1017 1.90 -9.94 -1.91
N LYS A 1018 0.84 -10.25 -2.65
CA LYS A 1018 0.00 -11.45 -2.45
C LYS A 1018 0.68 -12.74 -2.91
N ILE A 1019 1.45 -12.69 -4.00
CA ILE A 1019 2.37 -13.78 -4.38
C ILE A 1019 3.36 -14.05 -3.25
N ALA A 1020 3.98 -13.02 -2.67
CA ALA A 1020 4.95 -13.17 -1.60
C ALA A 1020 4.31 -13.71 -0.31
N GLY A 1021 3.15 -13.20 0.10
CA GLY A 1021 2.42 -13.68 1.28
C GLY A 1021 2.08 -15.17 1.19
N LEU A 1022 1.60 -15.62 0.02
CA LEU A 1022 1.35 -17.04 -0.26
C LEU A 1022 2.64 -17.88 -0.16
N LEU A 1023 3.75 -17.40 -0.75
CA LEU A 1023 5.02 -18.13 -0.74
C LEU A 1023 5.69 -18.13 0.64
N GLU A 1024 5.50 -17.10 1.47
CA GLU A 1024 5.98 -17.06 2.86
C GLU A 1024 5.23 -18.11 3.71
N PHE A 1025 3.90 -18.13 3.61
CA PHE A 1025 3.06 -19.12 4.27
C PHE A 1025 3.42 -20.56 3.85
N LEU A 1026 3.54 -20.81 2.54
CA LEU A 1026 3.93 -22.13 2.02
C LEU A 1026 5.33 -22.54 2.47
N SER A 1027 6.28 -21.61 2.56
CA SER A 1027 7.64 -21.88 3.05
C SER A 1027 7.66 -22.23 4.53
N LYS A 1028 6.86 -21.52 5.34
CA LYS A 1028 6.75 -21.68 6.79
C LYS A 1028 6.03 -22.96 7.19
N ASN A 1029 4.91 -23.26 6.54
CA ASN A 1029 3.97 -24.30 6.97
C ASN A 1029 4.02 -25.59 6.12
N PHE A 1030 4.38 -25.49 4.83
CA PHE A 1030 4.34 -26.62 3.88
C PHE A 1030 5.64 -26.76 3.05
N PRO A 1031 6.83 -26.83 3.67
CA PRO A 1031 8.12 -26.78 2.95
C PRO A 1031 8.36 -27.92 1.95
N ASP A 1032 7.66 -29.05 2.06
CA ASP A 1032 7.73 -30.13 1.06
C ASP A 1032 6.85 -29.88 -0.18
N ALA A 1033 5.86 -28.98 -0.11
CA ALA A 1033 5.11 -28.50 -1.26
C ALA A 1033 6.02 -27.73 -2.22
N ILE A 1034 6.81 -26.81 -1.69
CA ILE A 1034 7.72 -25.96 -2.48
C ILE A 1034 8.71 -26.79 -3.30
N LYS A 1035 9.27 -27.84 -2.69
CA LYS A 1035 10.22 -28.79 -3.34
C LYS A 1035 9.63 -29.55 -4.54
N VAL A 1036 8.31 -29.52 -4.76
CA VAL A 1036 7.65 -30.15 -5.91
C VAL A 1036 6.98 -29.15 -6.88
N LEU A 1037 7.03 -27.85 -6.62
CA LEU A 1037 6.47 -26.82 -7.51
C LEU A 1037 7.09 -26.85 -8.92
N ASN A 1038 8.36 -27.27 -9.05
CA ASN A 1038 9.06 -27.48 -10.32
C ASN A 1038 8.44 -28.55 -11.26
N LYS A 1039 7.40 -29.29 -10.81
CA LYS A 1039 6.67 -30.28 -11.62
C LYS A 1039 5.41 -29.72 -12.27
N SER A 1040 5.07 -28.47 -11.99
CA SER A 1040 3.95 -27.76 -12.59
C SER A 1040 4.42 -26.94 -13.79
N ASP A 1041 3.93 -27.26 -14.98
CA ASP A 1041 4.18 -26.46 -16.18
C ASP A 1041 3.69 -25.02 -15.99
N ASP A 1042 2.58 -24.82 -15.26
CA ASP A 1042 2.01 -23.52 -14.93
C ASP A 1042 2.92 -22.71 -13.99
N PHE A 1043 3.46 -23.32 -12.91
CA PHE A 1043 4.38 -22.64 -11.98
C PHE A 1043 5.77 -22.41 -12.62
N VAL A 1044 6.19 -23.30 -13.51
CA VAL A 1044 7.41 -23.12 -14.29
C VAL A 1044 7.22 -22.02 -15.35
N GLU A 1045 6.03 -21.80 -15.92
CA GLU A 1045 5.77 -20.60 -16.71
C GLU A 1045 5.61 -19.35 -15.85
N ALA A 1046 5.03 -19.43 -14.64
CA ALA A 1046 4.98 -18.33 -13.67
C ALA A 1046 6.39 -17.82 -13.33
N ALA A 1047 7.31 -18.73 -12.99
CA ALA A 1047 8.72 -18.40 -12.75
C ALA A 1047 9.39 -17.80 -14.01
N LYS A 1048 8.99 -18.24 -15.21
CA LYS A 1048 9.41 -17.64 -16.49
C LYS A 1048 8.70 -16.33 -16.81
N GLN A 1049 7.61 -15.94 -16.16
CA GLN A 1049 6.90 -14.69 -16.38
C GLN A 1049 7.39 -13.63 -15.39
N LEU A 1050 7.53 -13.99 -14.11
CA LEU A 1050 8.25 -13.20 -13.11
C LEU A 1050 9.72 -12.93 -13.51
N SER A 1051 10.37 -13.82 -14.30
CA SER A 1051 11.69 -13.57 -14.89
C SER A 1051 11.67 -12.81 -16.23
N LYS A 1052 10.52 -12.23 -16.62
CA LYS A 1052 10.30 -11.47 -17.87
C LYS A 1052 9.51 -10.17 -17.67
N LEU A 1053 8.93 -9.95 -16.49
CA LEU A 1053 8.32 -8.67 -16.12
C LEU A 1053 9.44 -7.66 -15.88
N ASP A 1054 9.36 -6.52 -16.57
CA ASP A 1054 10.26 -5.38 -16.37
C ASP A 1054 9.75 -4.51 -15.20
N ASN A 1055 10.65 -3.81 -14.51
CA ASN A 1055 10.38 -2.77 -13.49
C ASN A 1055 9.56 -3.14 -12.22
N ILE A 1056 9.47 -4.40 -11.79
CA ILE A 1056 8.85 -4.72 -10.48
C ILE A 1056 9.65 -4.08 -9.32
N LYS A 1057 9.03 -3.14 -8.58
CA LYS A 1057 9.48 -2.70 -7.23
C LYS A 1057 9.26 -3.87 -6.24
N LEU A 1058 10.33 -4.39 -5.63
CA LEU A 1058 10.27 -5.51 -4.66
C LEU A 1058 10.85 -5.09 -3.31
N THR A 1059 10.08 -5.21 -2.22
CA THR A 1059 10.65 -5.04 -0.87
C THR A 1059 11.68 -6.13 -0.56
N LYS A 1060 12.62 -5.83 0.34
CA LYS A 1060 13.64 -6.81 0.80
C LYS A 1060 13.02 -8.07 1.43
N LYS A 1061 11.79 -8.00 1.95
CA LYS A 1061 11.06 -9.17 2.49
C LYS A 1061 10.48 -10.02 1.36
N GLN A 1062 9.70 -9.43 0.44
CA GLN A 1062 9.11 -10.13 -0.70
C GLN A 1062 10.19 -10.78 -1.58
N ALA A 1063 11.24 -10.02 -1.93
CA ALA A 1063 12.36 -10.51 -2.74
C ALA A 1063 13.03 -11.73 -2.10
N LYS A 1064 13.27 -11.70 -0.78
CA LYS A 1064 13.84 -12.83 -0.04
C LYS A 1064 12.92 -14.05 -0.05
N VAL A 1065 11.63 -13.87 0.24
CA VAL A 1065 10.64 -14.96 0.27
C VAL A 1065 10.51 -15.65 -1.09
N ILE A 1066 10.34 -14.88 -2.17
CA ILE A 1066 10.26 -15.40 -3.53
C ILE A 1066 11.57 -16.11 -3.90
N THR A 1067 12.71 -15.56 -3.46
CA THR A 1067 14.03 -16.17 -3.69
C THR A 1067 14.15 -17.54 -3.00
N GLU A 1068 13.89 -17.60 -1.69
CA GLU A 1068 13.97 -18.83 -0.89
C GLU A 1068 12.96 -19.88 -1.40
N ALA A 1069 11.78 -19.48 -1.87
CA ALA A 1069 10.81 -20.38 -2.48
C ALA A 1069 11.33 -20.99 -3.80
N PHE A 1070 11.87 -20.18 -4.72
CA PHE A 1070 12.40 -20.67 -6.00
C PHE A 1070 13.69 -21.49 -5.83
N GLU A 1071 14.55 -21.17 -4.85
CA GLU A 1071 15.71 -22.00 -4.49
C GLU A 1071 15.27 -23.37 -3.96
N ASN A 1072 14.34 -23.41 -2.99
CA ASN A 1072 13.82 -24.66 -2.44
C ASN A 1072 13.03 -25.49 -3.48
N ALA A 1073 12.40 -24.84 -4.45
CA ALA A 1073 11.80 -25.50 -5.61
C ALA A 1073 12.84 -25.98 -6.64
N GLY A 1074 14.13 -25.64 -6.53
CA GLY A 1074 15.13 -25.96 -7.56
C GLY A 1074 14.95 -25.20 -8.87
N LEU A 1075 14.14 -24.14 -8.87
CA LEU A 1075 13.94 -23.20 -9.98
C LEU A 1075 14.89 -21.99 -9.89
N SER A 1076 16.01 -22.13 -9.16
CA SER A 1076 17.02 -21.08 -8.99
C SER A 1076 17.73 -20.59 -10.27
N HIS A 1077 17.41 -21.20 -11.41
CA HIS A 1077 17.82 -20.75 -12.75
C HIS A 1077 16.81 -19.81 -13.43
N TYR A 1078 15.63 -19.61 -12.83
CA TYR A 1078 14.64 -18.58 -13.16
C TYR A 1078 14.55 -17.46 -12.12
N LEU A 1079 15.33 -17.54 -11.02
CA LEU A 1079 15.54 -16.40 -10.12
C LEU A 1079 16.06 -15.21 -10.95
N ILE A 1080 15.52 -14.03 -10.64
CA ILE A 1080 15.48 -12.90 -11.56
C ILE A 1080 16.88 -12.53 -12.04
N LYS A 1081 17.16 -12.95 -13.27
CA LYS A 1081 17.90 -12.14 -14.23
C LYS A 1081 16.86 -11.45 -15.11
N THR A 1082 16.94 -10.13 -15.22
CA THR A 1082 16.35 -9.42 -16.35
C THR A 1082 17.06 -9.80 -17.66
N SER A 1083 16.50 -9.37 -18.78
CA SER A 1083 16.57 -10.08 -20.06
C SER A 1083 17.89 -9.97 -20.83
N ASN A 1084 18.89 -10.79 -20.47
CA ASN A 1084 19.58 -11.69 -21.42
C ASN A 1084 20.61 -12.61 -20.75
N SER A 1085 20.41 -13.93 -20.82
CA SER A 1085 21.42 -14.91 -20.39
C SER A 1085 22.35 -15.30 -21.54
N LEU A 1086 23.64 -15.00 -21.38
CA LEU A 1086 24.72 -15.56 -22.20
C LEU A 1086 24.62 -17.09 -22.33
N GLU A 1087 25.06 -17.63 -23.47
CA GLU A 1087 25.37 -19.05 -23.58
C GLU A 1087 26.53 -19.44 -22.63
N LEU A 1088 26.46 -20.66 -22.10
CA LEU A 1088 27.08 -21.05 -20.82
C LEU A 1088 28.59 -21.38 -20.88
N GLU A 1089 29.33 -20.91 -21.89
CA GLU A 1089 30.74 -21.28 -22.11
C GLU A 1089 31.79 -20.19 -21.75
N GLU A 1090 31.44 -18.91 -21.54
CA GLU A 1090 32.43 -17.84 -21.23
C GLU A 1090 32.33 -17.21 -19.82
N ALA A 1091 31.44 -17.70 -18.95
CA ALA A 1091 31.32 -17.21 -17.57
C ALA A 1091 32.51 -17.63 -16.68
N VAL A 1092 33.47 -16.73 -16.45
CA VAL A 1092 34.65 -16.98 -15.59
C VAL A 1092 34.29 -16.89 -14.10
N TYR A 1093 34.19 -18.05 -13.44
CA TYR A 1093 33.93 -18.17 -12.01
C TYR A 1093 35.10 -17.63 -11.15
N ILE A 1094 35.01 -16.37 -10.70
CA ILE A 1094 35.91 -15.81 -9.68
C ILE A 1094 35.44 -16.28 -8.30
N GLY A 1095 35.91 -17.45 -7.89
CA GLY A 1095 35.49 -18.07 -6.63
C GLY A 1095 35.84 -17.27 -5.37
N SER A 1096 35.14 -17.60 -4.28
CA SER A 1096 35.16 -17.00 -2.93
C SER A 1096 36.49 -17.12 -2.17
N LYS A 1097 37.59 -16.65 -2.78
CA LYS A 1097 38.95 -16.76 -2.22
C LYS A 1097 39.90 -15.62 -2.60
N VAL A 1098 39.34 -14.47 -2.99
CA VAL A 1098 40.07 -13.21 -3.26
C VAL A 1098 39.66 -12.10 -2.28
N TRP A 1099 38.48 -12.21 -1.66
CA TRP A 1099 37.85 -11.17 -0.82
C TRP A 1099 38.17 -11.28 0.68
N ASP A 1100 39.32 -11.87 1.04
CA ASP A 1100 39.66 -12.20 2.44
C ASP A 1100 41.00 -11.58 2.90
N ASP A 1101 41.44 -10.50 2.24
CA ASP A 1101 42.59 -9.69 2.68
C ASP A 1101 42.44 -8.23 2.21
N GLY A 1102 42.29 -7.28 3.13
CA GLY A 1102 42.36 -5.84 2.81
C GLY A 1102 41.07 -4.99 2.93
N ALA A 1103 40.09 -5.36 3.78
CA ALA A 1103 38.93 -4.51 4.05
C ALA A 1103 39.34 -3.10 4.58
N LEU A 1104 39.13 -2.06 3.76
CA LEU A 1104 39.42 -0.67 4.11
C LEU A 1104 38.39 -0.14 5.12
N LYS A 1105 38.81 0.00 6.39
CA LYS A 1105 38.07 0.81 7.37
C LYS A 1105 37.97 2.26 6.86
N ARG A 1106 36.77 2.86 6.92
CA ARG A 1106 36.58 4.32 6.73
C ARG A 1106 37.62 5.08 7.57
N GLY A 1107 38.41 5.93 6.91
CA GLY A 1107 39.58 6.59 7.48
C GLY A 1107 39.20 7.74 8.40
N ARG A 1108 39.04 7.46 9.71
CA ARG A 1108 38.73 8.44 10.77
C ARG A 1108 39.66 9.66 10.81
N ASP A 1109 40.84 9.55 10.20
CA ASP A 1109 41.90 10.56 10.21
C ASP A 1109 41.77 11.62 9.09
N ILE A 1110 40.81 11.49 8.15
CA ILE A 1110 40.62 12.44 7.03
C ILE A 1110 39.61 13.55 7.37
N ASP A 1111 38.58 13.27 8.17
CA ASP A 1111 37.62 14.29 8.63
C ASP A 1111 38.31 15.38 9.48
N GLU A 1112 39.25 15.00 10.35
CA GLU A 1112 40.11 15.94 11.08
C GLU A 1112 40.98 16.81 10.15
N PHE A 1113 41.23 16.37 8.91
CA PHE A 1113 42.12 17.05 7.96
C PHE A 1113 41.39 18.02 7.03
N ILE A 1114 40.15 17.72 6.64
CA ILE A 1114 39.35 18.56 5.73
C ILE A 1114 38.47 19.52 6.52
N ASN A 1115 37.67 19.02 7.47
CA ASN A 1115 36.58 19.78 8.09
C ASN A 1115 37.01 20.48 9.38
N GLY A 1116 37.96 19.92 10.13
CA GLY A 1116 38.58 20.59 11.30
C GLY A 1116 37.66 20.79 12.52
N HIS A 1117 36.44 20.25 12.49
CA HIS A 1117 35.52 20.24 13.62
C HIS A 1117 36.03 19.34 14.76
N LYS A 1118 35.80 19.75 16.00
CA LYS A 1118 36.09 18.93 17.19
C LYS A 1118 34.83 18.46 17.88
N THR A 1119 34.54 17.17 17.72
CA THR A 1119 33.83 16.28 18.66
C THR A 1119 32.63 16.86 19.42
N GLY A 1120 31.41 16.44 19.09
CA GLY A 1120 30.34 16.39 20.09
C GLY A 1120 28.92 16.78 19.69
N GLN A 1121 28.41 16.36 18.53
CA GLN A 1121 26.96 16.27 18.27
C GLN A 1121 26.67 15.16 17.25
N ALA A 1122 25.39 14.79 17.09
CA ALA A 1122 24.97 13.56 16.42
C ALA A 1122 25.23 13.54 14.91
N LEU A 1123 25.34 12.34 14.34
CA LEU A 1123 25.54 12.07 12.91
C LEU A 1123 24.60 10.95 12.45
N PHE A 1124 23.35 11.31 12.18
CA PHE A 1124 22.41 10.56 11.34
C PHE A 1124 21.41 11.57 10.73
N SER A 1125 21.91 12.36 9.78
CA SER A 1125 21.14 13.19 8.86
C SER A 1125 21.91 13.19 7.53
N GLY A 1126 21.19 13.39 6.41
CA GLY A 1126 21.81 13.43 5.08
C GLY A 1126 22.71 14.66 4.84
N ASN A 1127 23.18 14.75 3.60
CA ASN A 1127 23.74 15.95 2.95
C ASN A 1127 24.96 16.62 3.63
N SER A 1128 26.17 16.12 3.30
CA SER A 1128 27.44 16.88 3.45
C SER A 1128 28.63 16.30 2.63
N LEU A 1129 28.47 16.22 1.30
CA LEU A 1129 29.60 16.15 0.34
C LEU A 1129 29.34 17.19 -0.77
N GLY A 1130 29.37 18.47 -0.39
CA GLY A 1130 28.81 19.59 -1.16
C GLY A 1130 29.44 19.88 -2.53
N GLU A 1131 28.80 20.78 -3.27
CA GLU A 1131 28.90 20.99 -4.74
C GLU A 1131 30.29 21.42 -5.26
N ASN A 1132 31.28 21.60 -4.38
CA ASN A 1132 32.57 22.23 -4.67
C ASN A 1132 33.73 21.23 -4.82
N PHE A 1133 33.75 20.61 -6.00
CA PHE A 1133 34.78 19.75 -6.61
C PHE A 1133 36.27 20.06 -6.25
N PRO A 1134 37.14 19.05 -5.99
CA PRO A 1134 36.91 17.64 -5.65
C PRO A 1134 37.57 17.20 -4.31
N VAL A 1135 37.20 16.01 -3.82
CA VAL A 1135 37.80 15.36 -2.65
C VAL A 1135 39.13 14.65 -3.01
N PHE A 1136 40.03 14.50 -2.03
CA PHE A 1136 41.35 13.84 -2.17
C PHE A 1136 41.51 12.71 -1.13
N ASP A 1137 40.95 11.53 -1.42
CA ASP A 1137 40.88 10.45 -0.43
C ASP A 1137 42.22 9.72 -0.19
N ARG A 1138 43.16 9.74 -1.15
CA ARG A 1138 44.45 9.05 -1.00
C ARG A 1138 45.62 9.70 -1.73
N LYS A 1139 46.80 9.65 -1.09
CA LYS A 1139 48.11 9.85 -1.73
C LYS A 1139 48.90 8.54 -1.71
N ASP A 1140 49.19 7.97 -2.87
CA ASP A 1140 49.91 6.69 -3.00
C ASP A 1140 51.16 6.86 -3.88
N GLY A 1141 52.32 6.41 -3.40
CA GLY A 1141 53.58 6.48 -4.18
C GLY A 1141 54.04 7.89 -4.64
N ASN A 1142 53.59 8.95 -3.95
CA ASN A 1142 53.68 10.37 -4.36
C ASN A 1142 52.74 10.82 -5.50
N LYS A 1143 51.77 10.00 -5.90
CA LYS A 1143 50.62 10.46 -6.70
C LYS A 1143 49.42 10.75 -5.81
N LEU A 1144 48.72 11.83 -6.10
CA LEU A 1144 47.37 12.08 -5.58
C LEU A 1144 46.37 11.31 -6.44
N ILE A 1145 45.44 10.64 -5.77
CA ILE A 1145 44.27 10.01 -6.35
C ILE A 1145 43.07 10.82 -5.86
N SER A 1146 42.27 11.33 -6.78
CA SER A 1146 40.97 11.90 -6.49
C SER A 1146 39.94 10.89 -6.98
N THR A 1147 39.35 10.19 -6.02
CA THR A 1147 38.16 9.37 -6.17
C THR A 1147 36.93 10.25 -5.92
N LYS A 1148 35.85 10.01 -6.66
CA LYS A 1148 34.51 10.43 -6.29
C LYS A 1148 33.71 9.14 -6.17
N SER A 1149 33.39 8.73 -4.95
CA SER A 1149 32.36 7.74 -4.71
C SER A 1149 31.02 8.30 -5.19
N LEU A 1150 30.20 7.43 -5.78
CA LEU A 1150 28.93 7.80 -6.35
C LEU A 1150 27.83 7.01 -5.64
N ASP A 1151 27.08 7.67 -4.78
CA ASP A 1151 25.75 7.20 -4.36
C ASP A 1151 24.73 7.87 -5.29
N ILE A 1152 23.84 7.07 -5.89
CA ILE A 1152 22.65 7.49 -6.66
C ILE A 1152 21.51 6.56 -6.23
N ALA A 1153 20.27 7.06 -6.30
CA ALA A 1153 19.07 6.24 -6.09
C ALA A 1153 19.07 4.98 -6.97
N ALA A 1154 18.52 3.88 -6.45
CA ALA A 1154 18.58 2.57 -7.10
C ALA A 1154 17.88 2.52 -8.48
N GLN A 1155 16.95 3.46 -8.71
CA GLN A 1155 16.11 3.52 -9.91
C GLN A 1155 16.83 4.12 -11.12
N SER A 1156 17.66 5.16 -10.92
CA SER A 1156 18.33 5.91 -12.00
C SER A 1156 19.32 5.07 -12.84
N TYR A 1157 19.69 3.88 -12.36
CA TYR A 1157 20.55 2.93 -13.07
C TYR A 1157 19.82 2.09 -14.14
N GLN A 1158 18.47 2.08 -14.16
CA GLN A 1158 17.71 1.27 -15.12
C GLN A 1158 17.62 1.91 -16.52
N ASN A 1159 17.57 3.24 -16.60
CA ASN A 1159 17.48 3.97 -17.87
C ASN A 1159 18.89 4.22 -18.47
N PRO A 1160 19.23 3.64 -19.64
CA PRO A 1160 20.56 3.77 -20.24
C PRO A 1160 20.90 5.22 -20.64
N LYS A 1161 19.91 6.02 -21.06
CA LYS A 1161 20.12 7.42 -21.44
C LYS A 1161 20.44 8.28 -20.22
N THR A 1162 19.69 8.12 -19.13
CA THR A 1162 19.91 8.85 -17.87
C THR A 1162 21.28 8.48 -17.30
N LEU A 1163 21.62 7.19 -17.31
CA LEU A 1163 22.94 6.71 -16.90
C LEU A 1163 24.07 7.32 -17.77
N GLU A 1164 23.91 7.38 -19.09
CA GLU A 1164 24.89 8.04 -19.97
C GLU A 1164 24.97 9.56 -19.74
N ARG A 1165 23.82 10.25 -19.55
CA ARG A 1165 23.70 11.69 -19.21
C ARG A 1165 24.51 12.00 -17.94
N MET A 1166 24.27 11.26 -16.86
CA MET A 1166 24.96 11.42 -15.57
C MET A 1166 26.47 11.10 -15.64
N LEU A 1167 26.84 9.97 -16.25
CA LEU A 1167 28.23 9.54 -16.38
C LEU A 1167 29.07 10.58 -17.15
N ASN A 1168 28.51 11.16 -18.22
CA ASN A 1168 29.17 12.22 -18.99
C ASN A 1168 29.21 13.57 -18.23
N LYS A 1169 28.13 13.99 -17.55
CA LYS A 1169 28.09 15.20 -16.67
C LYS A 1169 29.26 15.20 -15.68
N TYR A 1170 29.59 14.05 -15.08
CA TYR A 1170 30.75 13.93 -14.19
C TYR A 1170 32.11 13.84 -14.90
N VAL A 1171 32.19 13.28 -16.10
CA VAL A 1171 33.46 13.19 -16.84
C VAL A 1171 33.96 14.54 -17.33
N ASP A 1172 33.09 15.41 -17.84
CA ASP A 1172 33.53 16.71 -18.36
C ASP A 1172 34.02 17.65 -17.24
N SER A 1173 33.50 17.48 -16.01
CA SER A 1173 34.04 18.12 -14.82
C SER A 1173 35.48 17.67 -14.49
N MET A 1174 35.82 16.39 -14.69
CA MET A 1174 37.17 15.85 -14.52
C MET A 1174 38.13 16.20 -15.67
N LYS A 1175 37.65 16.18 -16.92
CA LYS A 1175 38.44 16.55 -18.11
C LYS A 1175 38.99 17.96 -17.99
N ASN A 1176 38.14 18.89 -17.57
CA ASN A 1176 38.48 20.31 -17.46
C ASN A 1176 39.29 20.67 -16.20
N PHE A 1177 39.45 19.77 -15.23
CA PHE A 1177 40.12 20.05 -13.95
C PHE A 1177 41.52 20.70 -14.09
N GLU A 1178 42.38 20.13 -14.95
CA GLU A 1178 43.73 20.66 -15.15
C GLU A 1178 43.72 22.11 -15.71
N THR A 1179 42.78 22.40 -16.61
CA THR A 1179 42.57 23.70 -17.22
C THR A 1179 41.86 24.67 -16.27
N LYS A 1180 41.01 24.18 -15.36
CA LYS A 1180 40.23 24.97 -14.39
C LYS A 1180 41.10 25.46 -13.22
N TYR A 1181 42.01 24.61 -12.70
CA TYR A 1181 42.75 24.88 -11.46
C TYR A 1181 44.26 25.16 -11.63
N PHE A 1182 44.95 24.57 -12.62
CA PHE A 1182 46.39 24.82 -12.86
C PHE A 1182 46.66 25.91 -13.93
N LYS A 1183 45.72 26.86 -14.09
CA LYS A 1183 45.54 27.85 -15.19
C LYS A 1183 46.76 28.54 -15.81
N SER A 1184 47.91 28.58 -15.14
CA SER A 1184 49.23 28.84 -15.77
C SER A 1184 50.40 28.49 -14.82
N SER A 1185 50.23 27.50 -13.94
CA SER A 1185 51.13 27.22 -12.82
C SER A 1185 51.25 25.72 -12.57
N ASP A 1186 52.47 25.21 -12.45
CA ASP A 1186 52.74 23.82 -12.03
C ASP A 1186 52.38 23.56 -10.55
N THR A 1187 51.82 24.53 -9.83
CA THR A 1187 51.33 24.38 -8.45
C THR A 1187 50.01 25.09 -8.19
N PHE A 1188 49.12 24.43 -7.45
CA PHE A 1188 47.93 25.01 -6.84
C PHE A 1188 48.15 25.16 -5.33
N LYS A 1189 47.47 26.13 -4.69
CA LYS A 1189 47.47 26.31 -3.23
C LYS A 1189 46.06 26.28 -2.68
N TRP A 1190 45.82 25.34 -1.77
CA TRP A 1190 44.56 25.24 -1.03
C TRP A 1190 44.45 26.32 0.04
N THR A 1191 43.23 26.63 0.47
CA THR A 1191 42.93 27.66 1.48
C THR A 1191 43.60 27.41 2.83
N ASN A 1192 43.84 26.15 3.20
CA ASN A 1192 44.60 25.77 4.40
C ASN A 1192 46.13 25.94 4.26
N GLY A 1193 46.63 26.43 3.13
CA GLY A 1193 48.05 26.68 2.86
C GLY A 1193 48.81 25.52 2.21
N THR A 1194 48.19 24.35 2.07
CA THR A 1194 48.78 23.18 1.37
C THR A 1194 49.07 23.52 -0.09
N THR A 1195 50.23 23.11 -0.59
CA THR A 1195 50.64 23.32 -2.00
C THR A 1195 50.70 21.97 -2.71
N ILE A 1196 49.94 21.82 -3.80
CA ILE A 1196 49.88 20.63 -4.63
C ILE A 1196 50.57 20.94 -5.96
N SER A 1197 51.48 20.09 -6.45
CA SER A 1197 52.06 20.27 -7.79
C SER A 1197 51.28 19.51 -8.85
N LYS A 1198 51.30 19.98 -10.10
CA LYS A 1198 50.75 19.24 -11.24
C LYS A 1198 51.44 17.88 -11.42
N SER A 1199 52.71 17.75 -11.01
CA SER A 1199 53.42 16.48 -10.97
C SER A 1199 52.95 15.49 -9.90
N ASP A 1200 52.26 15.93 -8.85
CA ASP A 1200 51.59 15.04 -7.89
C ASP A 1200 50.29 14.45 -8.47
N TYR A 1201 49.61 15.16 -9.38
CA TYR A 1201 48.31 14.76 -9.93
C TYR A 1201 48.48 13.99 -11.25
N ASN A 1202 48.55 12.66 -11.16
CA ASN A 1202 49.05 11.81 -12.26
C ASN A 1202 48.35 10.43 -12.32
N SER A 1203 47.10 10.38 -11.87
CA SER A 1203 46.20 9.21 -11.89
C SER A 1203 44.78 9.71 -11.58
N LYS A 1204 43.91 9.74 -12.59
CA LYS A 1204 42.48 10.04 -12.45
C LYS A 1204 41.77 8.70 -12.26
N VAL A 1205 41.13 8.47 -11.12
CA VAL A 1205 40.47 7.20 -10.79
C VAL A 1205 39.05 7.48 -10.33
N LEU A 1206 38.06 7.12 -11.15
CA LEU A 1206 36.64 7.26 -10.83
C LEU A 1206 36.15 5.95 -10.20
N GLU A 1207 35.81 5.94 -8.91
CA GLU A 1207 35.22 4.79 -8.22
C GLU A 1207 33.69 4.96 -8.19
N ILE A 1208 33.00 4.44 -9.21
CA ILE A 1208 31.55 4.37 -9.19
C ILE A 1208 31.15 3.25 -8.24
N VAL A 1209 30.34 3.61 -7.24
CA VAL A 1209 29.67 2.67 -6.36
C VAL A 1209 28.26 2.48 -6.90
N PHE A 1210 27.73 1.28 -6.73
CA PHE A 1210 26.35 0.92 -7.00
C PHE A 1210 25.75 0.35 -5.71
N PRO A 1211 24.46 0.54 -5.41
CA PRO A 1211 23.74 -0.38 -4.53
C PRO A 1211 23.76 -1.81 -5.12
N ASP A 1212 23.40 -2.82 -4.33
CA ASP A 1212 23.35 -4.21 -4.78
C ASP A 1212 22.12 -4.45 -5.70
N VAL A 1213 22.22 -4.00 -6.95
CA VAL A 1213 21.14 -3.95 -7.95
C VAL A 1213 21.58 -4.53 -9.31
N ILE A 1214 20.60 -4.99 -10.09
CA ILE A 1214 20.77 -5.47 -11.46
C ILE A 1214 20.61 -4.29 -12.45
N MET A 1215 21.32 -4.33 -13.58
CA MET A 1215 21.29 -3.32 -14.64
C MET A 1215 20.94 -3.97 -15.98
N THR A 1216 20.34 -3.21 -16.90
CA THR A 1216 19.98 -3.65 -18.26
C THR A 1216 21.22 -3.87 -19.15
N GLU A 1217 21.11 -4.65 -20.25
CA GLU A 1217 22.23 -4.83 -21.20
C GLU A 1217 22.67 -3.49 -21.81
N ASP A 1218 21.73 -2.60 -22.15
CA ASP A 1218 22.04 -1.27 -22.69
C ASP A 1218 22.76 -0.39 -21.65
N ALA A 1219 22.35 -0.42 -20.38
CA ALA A 1219 23.06 0.25 -19.29
C ALA A 1219 24.48 -0.33 -19.07
N LEU A 1220 24.64 -1.64 -19.26
CA LEU A 1220 25.95 -2.31 -19.20
C LEU A 1220 26.83 -2.02 -20.43
N GLU A 1221 26.26 -1.85 -21.62
CA GLU A 1221 26.98 -1.35 -22.81
C GLU A 1221 27.38 0.11 -22.62
N VAL A 1222 26.51 0.96 -22.08
CA VAL A 1222 26.85 2.34 -21.66
C VAL A 1222 28.04 2.32 -20.70
N LEU A 1223 27.99 1.56 -19.60
CA LEU A 1223 29.10 1.46 -18.64
C LEU A 1223 30.39 0.91 -19.26
N THR A 1224 30.29 -0.13 -20.11
CA THR A 1224 31.45 -0.76 -20.75
C THR A 1224 32.10 0.18 -21.77
N THR A 1225 31.28 0.85 -22.59
CA THR A 1225 31.70 1.86 -23.58
C THR A 1225 32.27 3.09 -22.91
N PHE A 1226 31.63 3.58 -21.85
CA PHE A 1226 32.13 4.66 -21.00
C PHE A 1226 33.50 4.32 -20.41
N LYS A 1227 33.66 3.14 -19.80
CA LYS A 1227 34.94 2.70 -19.21
C LYS A 1227 36.04 2.52 -20.26
N ALA A 1228 35.71 2.00 -21.44
CA ALA A 1228 36.64 1.91 -22.56
C ALA A 1228 37.06 3.30 -23.08
N THR A 1229 36.10 4.23 -23.18
CA THR A 1229 36.32 5.63 -23.59
C THR A 1229 37.21 6.35 -22.58
N MET A 1230 36.87 6.29 -21.29
CA MET A 1230 37.66 6.87 -20.20
C MET A 1230 39.08 6.32 -20.14
N ALA A 1231 39.25 5.00 -20.30
CA ALA A 1231 40.57 4.39 -20.36
C ALA A 1231 41.40 4.90 -21.56
N SER A 1232 40.76 5.24 -22.69
CA SER A 1232 41.42 5.86 -23.84
C SER A 1232 41.81 7.34 -23.60
N GLU A 1233 41.06 8.04 -22.76
CA GLU A 1233 41.30 9.44 -22.35
C GLU A 1233 42.24 9.57 -21.13
N GLY A 1234 42.65 8.45 -20.53
CA GLY A 1234 43.57 8.40 -19.38
C GLY A 1234 42.90 8.54 -18.01
N ILE A 1235 41.61 8.21 -17.93
CA ILE A 1235 40.84 8.08 -16.68
C ILE A 1235 40.61 6.59 -16.42
N GLU A 1236 40.99 6.11 -15.24
CA GLU A 1236 40.77 4.73 -14.81
C GLU A 1236 39.41 4.65 -14.10
N VAL A 1237 38.52 3.73 -14.51
CA VAL A 1237 37.19 3.59 -13.90
C VAL A 1237 37.11 2.29 -13.11
N TRP A 1238 36.85 2.41 -11.81
CA TRP A 1238 36.61 1.31 -10.88
C TRP A 1238 35.11 1.20 -10.59
N TYR A 1239 34.65 -0.03 -10.37
CA TYR A 1239 33.25 -0.35 -10.06
C TYR A 1239 33.19 -1.15 -8.76
N ARG A 1240 32.19 -0.85 -7.93
CA ARG A 1240 32.04 -1.45 -6.60
C ARG A 1240 30.57 -1.54 -6.22
N ILE A 1241 30.22 -2.55 -5.43
CA ILE A 1241 28.90 -2.73 -4.82
C ILE A 1241 28.96 -2.27 -3.36
N ALA A 1242 27.93 -1.55 -2.90
CA ALA A 1242 27.66 -1.21 -1.52
C ALA A 1242 26.90 -2.35 -0.80
N TYR A 1243 27.25 -2.58 0.47
CA TYR A 1243 26.63 -3.53 1.40
C TYR A 1243 26.08 -2.75 2.61
#